data_AF-A0A098SBF5-F1
#
_entry.id   AF-A0A098SBF5-F1
#
_cell.length_a   1.000
_cell.length_b   1.000
_cell.length_c   1.000
_cell.angle_alpha   90.00
_cell.angle_beta   90.00
_cell.angle_gamma   90.00
#
_symmetry.space_group_name_H-M   'P 1'
#
loop_
_entity.id
_entity.type
_entity.pdbx_description
1 polymer ?
#
loop_
_entity_poly.entity_id
_entity_poly.type
_entity_poly.pdbx_seq_one_letter_code
_entity_poly.pdbx_strand_id
1 'polypeptide(L)'
;MHIFQTEDPANPLHFTENHIEIINSLFDGANHHLANLCDDPDDFSPHMPDARIRLLNTGTIGEDVFFYQDDHAWGFGTAGCGYDFLDLQGRYDDARDLALANYPAPDEEAFHIILTGGNWRDEDGDGKYDVGECHFPCGGGLTRNMGSCPDSGTPLSMGLAGTYGTYLSAIGNTGDLPDCGYDGEVADIGRGFLGEIFHVLSLDHLSPLQVHKNHSIGTDGCLDTPLKANLNLLDCNFTERCALTECQIGRLHRLFAEGKFSSLERFPDGNGGFSQTMICTSTEPTIVIPSGADVVWEGPKILRSGIVVEDGGKLTIKCEVKLPSDAKIEVEEGGALIIDGGHLLPKCEDMSWRGITLSGDGGPFVPGQSTYLRINPGSIIEAAENPIVNNSATVLAFGALISNSGTVELHDHENDPLTRFINCDFIRDSDYALLASPTENWDNQMLIDNFSGPQITGCTFNTIAHPIGKSNGMGIAHIGGRFTLSSSLIEGYRVGVNGNTLLENTTGRFTIQQCTLRNNAIAIVSDGINNIDIRENLIEGIGNYHNGDEEGIVLRECTGFEVQDNEFEGLAGATDTWGIVVENSGSESNDIERNAFSNLHVANQAQLLNHSFDPFLGLQYSCNTNTSNTSYDYVVTNDGIAAFQGSPTLPAGNTFSGIASAGGDFFNDGDNGITYFYYDGAADEEPVNYSGMFTPSALNEDNTCQPDDTDGPIILIDPSKMRERYLKAREGYYAAKAEYDSLMNGGQDEAYWKSQAEGLTPAGAAAFWQNAVNISPYFSKGTLESIIKRGDLFSYAELAALLMDNPEALRDAKFQGFLYSELPAAMVDTILPYREVSTPRTALEVEMAGHRYTMHQTANVRIKQILSDTLGINYTAYREWLRNKESLEAYYELATSYCVKDSFEVALEKCDSVYLLFELTEAQEKAHKRFVEYLKFTMDAQAAGVHYAAYDSSRVAALQSIADSGDDRAAAFARGLLNTFYGYDYRIVPQSPNVQGLYTLPGSGPATQPQERAQPLSALPNPAREQVAFRYQLPDPQQPAQLLIYDMQGKHAATLRCGLGTVQQIWQTAGYQRGLYYCILQQGGYRSPALKVLLID
;
A
#
# COMPACT_ATOMS: atom_id res chain seq x y z
N MET A 1 -40.34 41.95 14.45
CA MET A 1 -40.67 41.46 15.80
C MET A 1 -42.14 41.11 15.87
N HIS A 2 -42.46 39.89 16.28
CA HIS A 2 -43.81 39.36 16.45
C HIS A 2 -44.05 39.15 17.93
N ILE A 3 -45.14 39.67 18.46
CA ILE A 3 -45.45 39.66 19.88
C ILE A 3 -46.76 38.95 20.09
N PHE A 4 -46.71 37.79 20.73
CA PHE A 4 -47.87 36.96 21.01
C PHE A 4 -48.32 37.18 22.45
N GLN A 5 -49.58 37.58 22.58
CA GLN A 5 -50.27 37.65 23.85
C GLN A 5 -50.79 36.27 24.23
N THR A 6 -50.81 35.96 25.52
CA THR A 6 -51.55 34.83 26.08
C THR A 6 -53.07 34.98 25.86
N GLU A 7 -53.83 33.91 26.01
CA GLU A 7 -55.29 33.91 25.85
C GLU A 7 -56.02 34.88 26.80
N ASP A 8 -55.46 35.19 27.98
CA ASP A 8 -56.07 36.16 28.91
C ASP A 8 -55.64 37.60 28.60
N PRO A 9 -56.50 38.46 28.02
CA PRO A 9 -56.17 39.85 27.72
C PRO A 9 -55.85 40.70 28.96
N ALA A 10 -56.14 40.23 30.18
CA ALA A 10 -55.81 40.90 31.43
C ALA A 10 -54.45 40.49 32.03
N ASN A 11 -53.73 39.55 31.40
CA ASN A 11 -52.43 39.06 31.90
C ASN A 11 -51.43 40.23 32.00
N PRO A 12 -50.87 40.52 33.19
CA PRO A 12 -49.91 41.60 33.35
C PRO A 12 -48.60 41.37 32.59
N LEU A 13 -48.34 40.14 32.13
CA LEU A 13 -47.18 39.74 31.32
C LEU A 13 -47.41 39.92 29.81
N HIS A 14 -48.42 40.71 29.42
CA HIS A 14 -48.69 41.08 28.04
C HIS A 14 -47.91 42.30 27.57
N PHE A 15 -47.12 42.13 26.51
CA PHE A 15 -46.65 43.28 25.74
C PHE A 15 -47.83 43.82 24.92
N THR A 16 -48.42 44.95 25.32
CA THR A 16 -49.44 45.63 24.51
C THR A 16 -48.81 46.73 23.65
N GLU A 17 -49.56 47.31 22.71
CA GLU A 17 -49.13 48.47 21.92
C GLU A 17 -48.65 49.64 22.81
N ASN A 18 -49.17 49.75 24.05
CA ASN A 18 -48.74 50.77 25.01
C ASN A 18 -47.30 50.57 25.52
N HIS A 19 -46.71 49.40 25.27
CA HIS A 19 -45.35 49.04 25.70
C HIS A 19 -44.31 49.24 24.57
N ILE A 20 -44.66 49.94 23.49
CA ILE A 20 -43.77 50.09 22.32
C ILE A 20 -42.42 50.76 22.65
N GLU A 21 -42.39 51.71 23.60
CA GLU A 21 -41.13 52.32 24.05
C GLU A 21 -40.22 51.31 24.77
N ILE A 22 -40.81 50.39 25.53
CA ILE A 22 -40.09 49.31 26.23
C ILE A 22 -39.53 48.33 25.20
N ILE A 23 -40.34 47.96 24.21
CA ILE A 23 -39.95 47.09 23.10
C ILE A 23 -38.75 47.67 22.35
N ASN A 24 -38.80 48.96 22.01
CA ASN A 24 -37.68 49.64 21.35
C ASN A 24 -36.42 49.64 22.20
N SER A 25 -36.58 49.82 23.51
CA SER A 25 -35.45 49.86 24.44
C SER A 25 -34.67 48.54 24.54
N LEU A 26 -35.29 47.38 24.22
CA LEU A 26 -34.58 46.10 24.13
C LEU A 26 -33.53 46.11 23.01
N PHE A 27 -33.88 46.69 21.86
CA PHE A 27 -32.99 46.80 20.70
C PHE A 27 -31.95 47.90 20.90
N ASP A 28 -32.33 49.01 21.53
CA ASP A 28 -31.37 50.06 21.91
C ASP A 28 -30.34 49.52 22.91
N GLY A 29 -30.77 48.73 23.90
CA GLY A 29 -29.89 48.03 24.83
C GLY A 29 -28.95 47.05 24.13
N ALA A 30 -29.48 46.17 23.27
CA ALA A 30 -28.68 45.22 22.50
C ALA A 30 -27.66 45.93 21.57
N ASN A 31 -28.07 46.99 20.87
CA ASN A 31 -27.20 47.80 20.04
C ASN A 31 -26.14 48.55 20.84
N HIS A 32 -26.49 49.02 22.05
CA HIS A 32 -25.54 49.63 22.96
C HIS A 32 -24.44 48.64 23.37
N HIS A 33 -24.79 47.38 23.65
CA HIS A 33 -23.81 46.34 23.96
C HIS A 33 -22.94 45.97 22.76
N LEU A 34 -23.54 45.80 21.58
CA LEU A 34 -22.80 45.54 20.33
C LEU A 34 -21.79 46.65 19.99
N ALA A 35 -22.11 47.90 20.34
CA ALA A 35 -21.25 49.06 20.15
C ALA A 35 -20.20 49.25 21.27
N ASN A 36 -20.29 48.49 22.36
CA ASN A 36 -19.43 48.62 23.55
C ASN A 36 -19.04 47.25 24.10
N LEU A 37 -18.65 46.31 23.23
CA LEU A 37 -18.07 45.04 23.65
C LEU A 37 -16.81 45.28 24.49
N CYS A 38 -16.66 44.52 25.57
CA CYS A 38 -15.52 44.63 26.49
C CYS A 38 -14.40 43.69 26.04
N ASP A 39 -13.14 44.06 26.30
CA ASP A 39 -12.02 43.11 26.22
C ASP A 39 -12.14 42.08 27.35
N ASP A 40 -11.97 40.78 27.04
CA ASP A 40 -11.81 39.77 28.08
C ASP A 40 -10.45 39.98 28.79
N PRO A 41 -10.44 40.27 30.11
CA PRO A 41 -9.22 40.57 30.85
C PRO A 41 -8.31 39.34 31.04
N ASP A 42 -8.81 38.13 30.81
CA ASP A 42 -8.06 36.89 31.05
C ASP A 42 -7.23 36.43 29.85
N ASP A 43 -7.59 36.81 28.61
CA ASP A 43 -6.81 36.44 27.41
C ASP A 43 -6.55 37.57 26.40
N PHE A 44 -7.07 38.78 26.62
CA PHE A 44 -6.95 39.91 25.68
C PHE A 44 -7.41 39.57 24.27
N SER A 45 -8.37 38.63 24.11
CA SER A 45 -8.99 38.33 22.83
C SER A 45 -9.37 39.64 22.15
N PRO A 46 -8.78 39.96 20.98
CA PRO A 46 -8.98 41.26 20.36
C PRO A 46 -10.40 41.33 19.83
N HIS A 47 -11.27 42.03 20.54
CA HIS A 47 -12.56 42.38 19.95
C HIS A 47 -12.36 43.56 19.00
N MET A 48 -13.02 43.48 17.85
CA MET A 48 -13.34 44.71 17.15
C MET A 48 -14.23 45.53 18.09
N PRO A 49 -13.83 46.76 18.51
CA PRO A 49 -14.63 47.60 19.41
C PRO A 49 -15.96 48.07 18.78
N ASP A 50 -16.24 47.62 17.56
CA ASP A 50 -17.45 47.81 16.79
C ASP A 50 -17.71 46.49 16.05
N ALA A 51 -18.75 45.75 16.44
CA ALA A 51 -19.17 44.53 15.76
C ALA A 51 -19.57 44.78 14.29
N ARG A 52 -19.76 46.04 13.89
CA ARG A 52 -20.36 46.50 12.62
C ARG A 52 -21.71 45.84 12.34
N ILE A 53 -22.37 45.38 13.40
CA ILE A 53 -23.69 44.77 13.39
C ILE A 53 -24.60 45.69 14.19
N ARG A 54 -25.74 46.04 13.60
CA ARG A 54 -26.78 46.83 14.26
C ARG A 54 -28.12 46.15 14.02
N LEU A 55 -28.84 45.89 15.10
CA LEU A 55 -30.22 45.45 15.04
C LEU A 55 -31.10 46.66 14.69
N LEU A 56 -31.81 46.58 13.57
CA LEU A 56 -32.72 47.64 13.14
C LEU A 56 -34.14 47.29 13.57
N ASN A 57 -34.73 48.12 14.41
CA ASN A 57 -36.15 48.10 14.77
C ASN A 57 -36.61 49.56 14.97
N THR A 58 -37.59 50.00 14.19
CA THR A 58 -38.18 51.35 14.25
C THR A 58 -39.33 51.44 15.24
N GLY A 59 -39.82 50.31 15.76
CA GLY A 59 -40.93 50.27 16.70
C GLY A 59 -42.26 50.65 16.10
N THR A 60 -42.39 50.52 14.78
CA THR A 60 -43.59 50.94 14.06
C THR A 60 -44.56 49.77 14.00
N ILE A 61 -45.67 49.92 14.73
CA ILE A 61 -46.71 48.91 14.83
C ILE A 61 -47.29 48.63 13.43
N GLY A 62 -47.25 47.37 13.01
CA GLY A 62 -47.73 46.92 11.70
C GLY A 62 -46.69 47.06 10.57
N GLU A 63 -45.48 47.55 10.83
CA GLU A 63 -44.37 47.60 9.88
C GLU A 63 -43.24 46.66 10.31
N ASP A 64 -42.70 46.80 11.53
CA ASP A 64 -41.65 45.93 12.08
C ASP A 64 -41.95 45.38 13.48
N VAL A 65 -43.03 45.84 14.12
CA VAL A 65 -43.60 45.26 15.34
C VAL A 65 -45.04 44.83 15.10
N PHE A 66 -45.33 43.55 15.32
CA PHE A 66 -46.66 42.96 15.08
C PHE A 66 -47.19 42.31 16.35
N PHE A 67 -48.42 42.64 16.76
CA PHE A 67 -49.08 42.06 17.94
C PHE A 67 -50.13 41.02 17.51
N TYR A 68 -50.18 39.89 18.20
CA TYR A 68 -51.11 38.79 17.97
C TYR A 68 -51.84 38.43 19.28
N GLN A 69 -53.15 38.22 19.19
CA GLN A 69 -54.08 38.13 20.33
C GLN A 69 -54.18 36.74 20.99
N ASP A 70 -53.38 35.77 20.57
CA ASP A 70 -53.48 34.39 21.01
C ASP A 70 -52.17 33.68 20.66
N ASP A 71 -51.46 33.14 21.64
CA ASP A 71 -50.21 32.40 21.50
C ASP A 71 -50.46 30.90 21.22
N HIS A 72 -51.53 30.35 21.79
CA HIS A 72 -52.04 28.99 21.57
C HIS A 72 -52.43 28.72 20.11
N ALA A 73 -53.08 29.67 19.43
CA ALA A 73 -53.44 29.55 18.01
C ALA A 73 -52.21 29.39 17.10
N TRP A 74 -51.03 29.79 17.59
CA TRP A 74 -49.74 29.71 16.91
C TRP A 74 -48.84 28.59 17.49
N GLY A 75 -49.39 27.72 18.34
CA GLY A 75 -48.67 26.55 18.84
C GLY A 75 -47.69 26.83 19.98
N PHE A 76 -47.74 28.02 20.59
CA PHE A 76 -47.01 28.31 21.81
C PHE A 76 -47.87 27.85 23.01
N GLY A 77 -47.43 26.84 23.76
CA GLY A 77 -48.21 26.22 24.85
C GLY A 77 -47.55 26.34 26.24
N THR A 78 -48.37 26.30 27.28
CA THR A 78 -48.05 26.54 28.71
C THR A 78 -47.27 25.41 29.43
N ALA A 79 -46.18 24.92 28.85
CA ALA A 79 -45.41 23.78 29.37
C ALA A 79 -44.42 24.10 30.53
N GLY A 80 -44.78 25.02 31.44
CA GLY A 80 -43.86 25.54 32.47
C GLY A 80 -44.13 25.13 33.93
N CYS A 81 -45.29 24.54 34.25
CA CYS A 81 -45.80 24.51 35.63
C CYS A 81 -46.01 23.10 36.22
N GLY A 82 -44.92 22.33 36.32
CA GLY A 82 -44.82 21.08 37.07
C GLY A 82 -43.38 20.55 37.13
N TYR A 83 -42.82 20.36 38.33
CA TYR A 83 -41.45 19.85 38.53
C TYR A 83 -41.28 18.35 38.20
N ASP A 84 -42.38 17.59 38.02
CA ASP A 84 -42.35 16.13 37.82
C ASP A 84 -42.26 15.68 36.35
N PHE A 85 -42.07 16.60 35.41
CA PHE A 85 -41.78 16.27 34.00
C PHE A 85 -40.42 16.84 33.60
N LEU A 86 -39.35 16.19 34.07
CA LEU A 86 -38.02 16.21 33.45
C LEU A 86 -37.94 15.23 32.27
N ASP A 87 -39.07 14.94 31.62
CA ASP A 87 -39.06 14.39 30.27
C ASP A 87 -38.90 15.57 29.30
N LEU A 88 -37.65 15.80 28.90
CA LEU A 88 -37.27 16.84 27.94
C LEU A 88 -37.93 16.61 26.57
N GLN A 89 -38.42 15.40 26.28
CA GLN A 89 -39.08 15.04 25.02
C GLN A 89 -40.46 15.72 24.88
N GLY A 90 -41.23 15.81 25.96
CA GLY A 90 -42.58 16.41 25.96
C GLY A 90 -42.62 17.94 25.80
N ARG A 91 -41.53 18.67 26.09
CA ARG A 91 -41.50 20.15 25.97
C ARG A 91 -41.46 20.64 24.52
N TYR A 92 -41.03 19.79 23.59
CA TYR A 92 -40.78 20.16 22.19
C TYR A 92 -41.75 19.50 21.19
N ASP A 93 -42.46 18.45 21.61
CA ASP A 93 -43.41 17.70 20.76
C ASP A 93 -44.80 18.35 20.69
N ASP A 94 -45.19 19.15 21.68
CA ASP A 94 -46.52 19.78 21.74
C ASP A 94 -46.62 21.12 20.98
N ALA A 95 -45.49 21.64 20.47
CA ALA A 95 -45.49 22.84 19.63
C ALA A 95 -46.04 22.51 18.23
N ARG A 96 -47.23 23.01 17.93
CA ARG A 96 -47.85 22.90 16.60
C ARG A 96 -46.90 23.45 15.52
N ASP A 97 -46.85 22.77 14.38
CA ASP A 97 -46.08 23.16 13.20
C ASP A 97 -46.48 24.56 12.71
N LEU A 98 -45.62 25.54 12.97
CA LEU A 98 -45.84 26.95 12.65
C LEU A 98 -45.80 27.24 11.14
N ALA A 99 -45.36 26.28 10.32
CA ALA A 99 -45.45 26.37 8.86
C ALA A 99 -46.89 26.49 8.35
N LEU A 100 -47.90 26.18 9.17
CA LEU A 100 -49.32 26.31 8.84
C LEU A 100 -49.93 27.67 9.21
N ALA A 101 -49.20 28.52 9.93
CA ALA A 101 -49.68 29.85 10.27
C ALA A 101 -49.39 30.81 9.12
N ASN A 102 -50.43 31.39 8.52
CA ASN A 102 -50.31 32.38 7.45
C ASN A 102 -49.63 33.65 7.98
N TYR A 103 -48.31 33.66 8.04
CA TYR A 103 -47.55 34.90 8.21
C TYR A 103 -47.85 35.79 7.00
N PRO A 104 -48.17 37.08 7.19
CA PRO A 104 -48.18 38.03 6.07
C PRO A 104 -46.78 37.99 5.45
N ALA A 105 -46.71 37.81 4.12
CA ALA A 105 -45.44 37.68 3.38
C ALA A 105 -44.50 38.86 3.72
N PRO A 106 -43.47 38.64 4.54
CA PRO A 106 -42.50 39.68 4.86
C PRO A 106 -41.41 39.68 3.80
N ASP A 107 -40.64 40.77 3.71
CA ASP A 107 -39.43 40.80 2.89
C ASP A 107 -38.52 39.60 3.26
N GLU A 108 -38.05 38.87 2.24
CA GLU A 108 -37.26 37.64 2.37
C GLU A 108 -35.89 37.86 3.08
N GLU A 109 -35.56 39.10 3.47
CA GLU A 109 -34.26 39.52 4.01
C GLU A 109 -34.29 39.92 5.51
N ALA A 110 -35.34 39.59 6.26
CA ALA A 110 -35.48 39.98 7.68
C ALA A 110 -35.30 38.81 8.68
N PHE A 111 -34.77 39.11 9.88
CA PHE A 111 -34.71 38.18 11.02
C PHE A 111 -35.94 38.36 11.94
N HIS A 112 -36.68 37.28 12.19
CA HIS A 112 -37.95 37.32 12.90
C HIS A 112 -37.78 36.99 14.38
N ILE A 113 -37.93 37.99 15.23
CA ILE A 113 -37.95 37.79 16.69
C ILE A 113 -39.39 37.62 17.14
N ILE A 114 -39.70 36.47 17.71
CA ILE A 114 -40.98 36.11 18.29
C ILE A 114 -40.87 36.27 19.80
N LEU A 115 -41.60 37.21 20.36
CA LEU A 115 -41.68 37.46 21.79
C LEU A 115 -43.03 36.97 22.30
N THR A 116 -43.00 36.16 23.34
CA THR A 116 -44.20 35.66 24.01
C THR A 116 -44.25 36.26 25.42
N GLY A 117 -45.46 36.38 25.98
CA GLY A 117 -45.63 36.70 27.40
C GLY A 117 -44.94 35.67 28.31
N GLY A 118 -44.77 35.99 29.59
CA GLY A 118 -44.33 34.99 30.57
C GLY A 118 -45.40 33.92 30.82
N ASN A 119 -44.98 32.70 31.19
CA ASN A 119 -45.90 31.61 31.50
C ASN A 119 -46.47 31.74 32.93
N TRP A 120 -47.79 31.69 33.04
CA TRP A 120 -48.53 31.48 34.29
C TRP A 120 -49.58 30.41 34.06
N ARG A 121 -49.78 29.55 35.06
CA ARG A 121 -50.85 28.55 35.05
C ARG A 121 -51.93 28.95 36.04
N ASP A 122 -53.13 29.19 35.53
CA ASP A 122 -54.34 29.38 36.34
C ASP A 122 -54.66 28.06 37.06
N GLU A 123 -54.32 27.98 38.34
CA GLU A 123 -54.42 26.72 39.11
C GLU A 123 -55.83 26.48 39.64
N ASP A 124 -56.64 27.53 39.79
CA ASP A 124 -57.98 27.44 40.35
C ASP A 124 -59.12 27.65 39.32
N GLY A 125 -58.77 28.06 38.10
CA GLY A 125 -59.64 28.18 36.94
C GLY A 125 -60.50 29.43 36.95
N ASP A 126 -60.15 30.46 37.72
CA ASP A 126 -60.95 31.68 37.85
C ASP A 126 -60.65 32.75 36.77
N GLY A 127 -59.63 32.52 35.95
CA GLY A 127 -59.19 33.39 34.88
C GLY A 127 -58.52 34.67 35.36
N LYS A 128 -57.98 34.69 36.59
CA LYS A 128 -57.24 35.82 37.16
C LYS A 128 -55.94 35.35 37.78
N TYR A 129 -54.97 36.25 37.78
CA TYR A 129 -53.69 36.02 38.44
C TYR A 129 -53.85 36.14 39.96
N ASP A 130 -53.67 35.02 40.67
CA ASP A 130 -53.78 34.94 42.13
C ASP A 130 -52.45 34.58 42.83
N VAL A 131 -52.28 35.04 44.07
CA VAL A 131 -51.11 34.73 44.90
C VAL A 131 -51.14 33.26 45.29
N GLY A 132 -50.35 32.44 44.60
CA GLY A 132 -50.25 30.99 44.82
C GLY A 132 -50.21 30.17 43.52
N GLU A 133 -50.56 30.80 42.40
CA GLU A 133 -50.51 30.18 41.09
C GLU A 133 -49.09 30.03 40.57
N CYS A 134 -48.83 28.96 39.82
CA CYS A 134 -47.50 28.72 39.29
C CYS A 134 -47.12 29.76 38.23
N HIS A 135 -45.98 30.41 38.47
CA HIS A 135 -45.39 31.41 37.59
C HIS A 135 -43.90 31.12 37.41
N PHE A 136 -43.42 31.09 36.16
CA PHE A 136 -41.99 30.90 35.86
C PHE A 136 -41.44 32.13 35.12
N PRO A 137 -40.78 33.07 35.82
CA PRO A 137 -40.26 34.31 35.24
C PRO A 137 -38.97 34.09 34.42
N CYS A 138 -38.28 32.96 34.60
CA CYS A 138 -37.04 32.66 33.89
C CYS A 138 -37.34 32.00 32.54
N GLY A 139 -37.37 32.79 31.48
CA GLY A 139 -37.45 32.26 30.13
C GLY A 139 -36.13 31.64 29.67
N GLY A 140 -36.10 30.32 29.48
CA GLY A 140 -35.18 29.72 28.51
C GLY A 140 -35.70 30.00 27.10
N GLY A 141 -34.81 30.43 26.20
CA GLY A 141 -35.18 30.64 24.79
C GLY A 141 -35.66 29.35 24.15
N LEU A 142 -36.75 29.41 23.38
CA LEU A 142 -37.13 28.30 22.50
C LEU A 142 -36.31 28.43 21.22
N THR A 143 -35.18 27.72 21.16
CA THR A 143 -34.32 27.61 19.97
C THR A 143 -34.72 26.41 19.11
N ARG A 144 -35.98 26.37 18.63
CA ARG A 144 -36.32 25.49 17.49
C ARG A 144 -36.33 26.35 16.23
N ASN A 145 -35.64 25.90 15.18
CA ASN A 145 -35.89 26.42 13.84
C ASN A 145 -37.35 26.08 13.49
N MET A 146 -38.24 27.08 13.50
CA MET A 146 -39.68 26.88 13.36
C MET A 146 -40.14 26.78 11.89
N GLY A 147 -39.21 26.48 10.98
CA GLY A 147 -39.47 26.10 9.60
C GLY A 147 -38.90 24.73 9.28
N SER A 148 -39.76 23.73 9.16
CA SER A 148 -39.44 22.49 8.46
C SER A 148 -39.28 22.79 6.96
N CYS A 149 -38.04 22.92 6.47
CA CYS A 149 -37.56 22.40 5.19
C CYS A 149 -36.30 23.16 4.72
N PRO A 150 -35.26 22.46 4.21
CA PRO A 150 -34.07 23.07 3.59
C PRO A 150 -34.37 24.02 2.41
N ASP A 151 -35.59 23.96 1.84
CA ASP A 151 -35.95 24.63 0.58
C ASP A 151 -37.18 25.55 0.66
N SER A 152 -37.73 25.86 1.84
CA SER A 152 -39.04 26.54 1.89
C SER A 152 -39.02 28.07 1.76
N GLY A 153 -37.84 28.70 1.67
CA GLY A 153 -37.75 30.17 1.60
C GLY A 153 -38.33 30.88 2.83
N THR A 154 -38.46 30.19 3.96
CA THR A 154 -38.95 30.80 5.20
C THR A 154 -37.83 31.59 5.90
N PRO A 155 -38.14 32.79 6.42
CA PRO A 155 -37.16 33.59 7.14
C PRO A 155 -36.77 32.95 8.49
N LEU A 156 -35.51 33.17 8.93
CA LEU A 156 -35.06 32.78 10.26
C LEU A 156 -35.95 33.39 11.34
N SER A 157 -36.42 32.56 12.28
CA SER A 157 -37.22 33.01 13.42
C SER A 157 -36.69 32.48 14.76
N MET A 158 -36.91 33.23 15.84
CA MET A 158 -36.53 32.86 17.22
C MET A 158 -37.64 33.17 18.21
N GLY A 159 -37.97 32.21 19.08
CA GLY A 159 -38.86 32.42 20.22
C GLY A 159 -38.11 32.85 21.49
N LEU A 160 -38.42 34.03 21.99
CA LEU A 160 -37.96 34.57 23.28
C LEU A 160 -39.15 34.59 24.24
N ALA A 161 -39.19 33.60 25.14
CA ALA A 161 -40.19 33.51 26.19
C ALA A 161 -39.68 34.15 27.48
N GLY A 162 -40.58 34.66 28.33
CA GLY A 162 -40.25 35.10 29.69
C GLY A 162 -39.43 36.39 29.83
N THR A 163 -38.79 36.91 28.78
CA THR A 163 -37.96 38.14 28.82
C THR A 163 -38.73 39.36 29.34
N TYR A 164 -40.04 39.45 29.06
CA TYR A 164 -40.89 40.50 29.60
C TYR A 164 -41.21 40.35 31.08
N GLY A 165 -41.41 39.11 31.55
CA GLY A 165 -41.60 38.82 32.97
C GLY A 165 -40.36 39.24 33.77
N THR A 166 -39.17 38.91 33.25
CA THR A 166 -37.89 39.37 33.80
C THR A 166 -37.75 40.90 33.80
N TYR A 167 -38.25 41.58 32.76
CA TYR A 167 -38.29 43.05 32.72
C TYR A 167 -39.19 43.63 33.80
N LEU A 168 -40.42 43.13 33.93
CA LEU A 168 -41.39 43.62 34.90
C LEU A 168 -40.92 43.44 36.35
N SER A 169 -40.24 42.32 36.63
CA SER A 169 -39.59 42.12 37.92
C SER A 169 -38.43 43.09 38.15
N ALA A 170 -37.65 43.42 37.12
CA ALA A 170 -36.49 44.30 37.22
C ALA A 170 -36.83 45.76 37.56
N ILE A 171 -37.98 46.25 37.09
CA ILE A 171 -38.41 47.64 37.31
C ILE A 171 -39.26 47.84 38.58
N GLY A 172 -39.43 46.79 39.40
CA GLY A 172 -40.10 46.86 40.70
C GLY A 172 -41.59 47.23 40.66
N ASN A 173 -42.23 47.19 39.48
CA ASN A 173 -43.64 47.52 39.31
C ASN A 173 -44.44 46.24 39.02
N THR A 174 -44.34 45.28 39.92
CA THR A 174 -44.85 43.93 39.72
C THR A 174 -46.35 43.75 39.97
N GLY A 175 -47.09 44.74 40.51
CA GLY A 175 -48.54 44.59 40.69
C GLY A 175 -48.95 43.24 41.30
N ASP A 176 -48.37 42.90 42.46
CA ASP A 176 -48.48 41.62 43.17
C ASP A 176 -47.68 40.41 42.61
N LEU A 177 -46.87 40.55 41.53
CA LEU A 177 -45.94 39.49 41.11
C LEU A 177 -44.77 39.33 42.13
N PRO A 178 -44.33 38.09 42.43
CA PRO A 178 -43.19 37.85 43.31
C PRO A 178 -41.89 38.48 42.80
N ASP A 179 -41.18 39.17 43.69
CA ASP A 179 -39.84 39.71 43.43
C ASP A 179 -38.85 38.57 43.14
N CYS A 180 -38.33 38.49 41.91
CA CYS A 180 -37.37 37.47 41.52
C CYS A 180 -35.92 37.83 41.88
N GLY A 181 -35.70 38.89 42.67
CA GLY A 181 -34.39 39.27 43.18
C GLY A 181 -33.47 39.90 42.14
N TYR A 182 -34.02 40.77 41.29
CA TYR A 182 -33.29 41.40 40.20
C TYR A 182 -33.32 42.93 40.31
N ASP A 183 -32.17 43.53 40.64
CA ASP A 183 -31.94 44.98 40.57
C ASP A 183 -31.18 45.27 39.27
N GLY A 184 -31.83 45.61 38.16
CA GLY A 184 -31.10 45.82 36.89
C GLY A 184 -31.76 46.77 35.89
N GLU A 185 -30.93 47.59 35.27
CA GLU A 185 -31.31 48.58 34.27
C GLU A 185 -31.75 47.90 32.94
N VAL A 186 -32.50 48.62 32.10
CA VAL A 186 -32.97 48.14 30.77
C VAL A 186 -31.84 47.55 29.91
N ALA A 187 -30.61 48.03 30.10
CA ALA A 187 -29.42 47.52 29.43
C ALA A 187 -29.19 46.03 29.71
N ASP A 188 -29.39 45.55 30.93
CA ASP A 188 -29.06 44.16 31.30
C ASP A 188 -30.01 43.14 30.65
N ILE A 189 -31.25 43.56 30.38
CA ILE A 189 -32.24 42.76 29.65
C ILE A 189 -31.87 42.68 28.15
N GLY A 190 -31.32 43.76 27.60
CA GLY A 190 -30.71 43.77 26.28
C GLY A 190 -29.55 42.77 26.14
N ARG A 191 -28.80 42.48 27.22
CA ARG A 191 -27.72 41.45 27.21
C ARG A 191 -28.26 40.03 27.11
N GLY A 192 -29.31 39.72 27.88
CA GLY A 192 -30.01 38.44 27.79
C GLY A 192 -30.58 38.23 26.39
N PHE A 193 -31.27 39.24 25.87
CA PHE A 193 -31.82 39.29 24.51
C PHE A 193 -30.75 39.05 23.43
N LEU A 194 -29.58 39.68 23.56
CA LEU A 194 -28.48 39.56 22.60
C LEU A 194 -27.80 38.18 22.62
N GLY A 195 -27.62 37.57 23.80
CA GLY A 195 -27.02 36.24 23.91
C GLY A 195 -27.84 35.15 23.21
N GLU A 196 -29.18 35.19 23.38
CA GLU A 196 -30.07 34.26 22.68
C GLU A 196 -30.01 34.46 21.15
N ILE A 197 -29.93 35.72 20.68
CA ILE A 197 -29.71 36.05 19.26
C ILE A 197 -28.49 35.34 18.68
N PHE A 198 -27.39 35.30 19.41
CA PHE A 198 -26.17 34.67 18.94
C PHE A 198 -26.25 33.14 18.84
N HIS A 199 -26.98 32.45 19.72
CA HIS A 199 -27.23 31.01 19.56
C HIS A 199 -27.92 30.67 18.23
N VAL A 200 -28.84 31.53 17.76
CA VAL A 200 -29.52 31.33 16.47
C VAL A 200 -28.68 31.81 15.29
N LEU A 201 -27.72 32.70 15.47
CA LEU A 201 -26.78 33.10 14.42
C LEU A 201 -25.56 32.15 14.29
N SER A 202 -25.74 30.89 14.68
CA SER A 202 -24.75 29.80 14.55
C SER A 202 -23.59 29.86 15.53
N LEU A 203 -23.74 30.51 16.68
CA LEU A 203 -22.78 30.47 17.77
C LEU A 203 -23.27 29.50 18.86
N ASP A 204 -23.42 28.22 18.48
CA ASP A 204 -24.07 27.18 19.29
C ASP A 204 -23.06 26.20 19.92
N HIS A 205 -23.48 25.49 20.96
CA HIS A 205 -22.67 24.52 21.70
C HIS A 205 -22.70 23.12 21.03
N LEU A 206 -21.55 22.58 20.68
CA LEU A 206 -21.25 21.22 20.18
C LEU A 206 -21.23 20.16 21.30
N SER A 207 -21.88 20.36 22.46
CA SER A 207 -21.84 19.40 23.57
C SER A 207 -23.14 18.58 23.75
N PRO A 208 -23.07 17.24 23.80
CA PRO A 208 -24.19 16.33 24.04
C PRO A 208 -25.00 16.47 25.34
N LEU A 209 -24.52 17.20 26.36
CA LEU A 209 -24.91 16.96 27.76
C LEU A 209 -25.20 18.17 28.66
N GLN A 210 -25.33 19.39 28.14
CA GLN A 210 -25.37 20.57 29.01
C GLN A 210 -26.68 21.37 28.93
N VAL A 211 -27.59 21.00 29.82
CA VAL A 211 -28.68 21.85 30.32
C VAL A 211 -28.07 22.94 31.24
N HIS A 212 -27.88 24.15 30.72
CA HIS A 212 -27.70 25.42 31.47
C HIS A 212 -26.62 25.49 32.58
N LYS A 213 -25.58 24.65 32.67
CA LYS A 213 -24.72 24.61 33.88
C LYS A 213 -23.20 24.68 33.76
N ASN A 214 -22.56 24.59 32.58
CA ASN A 214 -21.12 24.86 32.46
C ASN A 214 -20.62 24.93 30.99
N HIS A 215 -19.93 26.01 30.63
CA HIS A 215 -19.25 26.18 29.34
C HIS A 215 -17.80 25.70 29.49
N SER A 216 -17.43 24.64 28.79
CA SER A 216 -16.05 24.13 28.74
C SER A 216 -15.47 24.28 27.33
N ILE A 217 -14.14 24.40 27.24
CA ILE A 217 -13.34 24.70 26.02
C ILE A 217 -13.91 24.12 24.72
N GLY A 218 -13.96 24.95 23.66
CA GLY A 218 -14.20 24.50 22.28
C GLY A 218 -15.63 24.02 22.01
N THR A 219 -16.53 24.09 22.99
CA THR A 219 -17.92 23.68 22.78
C THR A 219 -18.65 24.64 21.87
N ASP A 220 -18.31 25.91 21.73
CA ASP A 220 -18.98 26.79 20.74
C ASP A 220 -18.45 26.62 19.30
N GLY A 221 -17.49 25.73 19.07
CA GLY A 221 -16.81 25.55 17.79
C GLY A 221 -15.77 26.63 17.46
N CYS A 222 -15.37 27.45 18.44
CA CYS A 222 -14.32 28.44 18.32
C CYS A 222 -13.19 28.15 19.33
N LEU A 223 -11.94 28.09 18.82
CA LEU A 223 -10.76 27.74 19.63
C LEU A 223 -10.22 28.90 20.47
N ASP A 224 -10.59 30.12 20.10
CA ASP A 224 -10.22 31.37 20.76
C ASP A 224 -11.16 31.73 21.93
N THR A 225 -12.02 30.80 22.36
CA THR A 225 -12.91 30.96 23.52
C THR A 225 -12.19 30.58 24.82
N PRO A 226 -11.96 31.51 25.77
CA PRO A 226 -11.15 31.24 26.96
C PRO A 226 -11.80 30.27 27.95
N LEU A 227 -10.93 29.60 28.73
CA LEU A 227 -11.20 28.53 29.71
C LEU A 227 -12.16 28.93 30.86
N LYS A 228 -12.27 30.23 31.14
CA LYS A 228 -13.10 30.84 32.19
C LYS A 228 -13.62 32.20 31.74
N ALA A 229 -14.28 32.24 30.60
CA ALA A 229 -14.83 33.46 30.04
C ALA A 229 -16.20 33.76 30.68
N ASN A 230 -16.23 34.18 31.95
CA ASN A 230 -17.46 34.70 32.57
C ASN A 230 -18.09 35.84 31.74
N LEU A 231 -17.29 36.46 30.87
CA LEU A 231 -17.66 37.54 29.98
C LEU A 231 -18.09 37.09 28.57
N ASN A 232 -17.94 35.80 28.19
CA ASN A 232 -18.40 35.32 26.88
C ASN A 232 -19.91 35.52 26.75
N LEU A 233 -20.35 36.18 25.68
CA LEU A 233 -21.75 36.48 25.41
C LEU A 233 -22.65 35.24 25.25
N LEU A 234 -22.06 34.05 25.05
CA LEU A 234 -22.74 32.76 24.99
C LEU A 234 -22.79 32.01 26.35
N ASP A 235 -22.19 32.55 27.42
CA ASP A 235 -22.22 31.94 28.75
C ASP A 235 -23.61 32.11 29.40
N CYS A 236 -23.99 31.30 30.38
CA CYS A 236 -25.24 31.37 31.14
C CYS A 236 -25.30 32.57 32.09
N ASN A 237 -24.15 33.13 32.50
CA ASN A 237 -24.11 34.28 33.42
C ASN A 237 -24.35 35.62 32.69
N PHE A 238 -25.62 35.92 32.40
CA PHE A 238 -26.00 37.05 31.55
C PHE A 238 -25.64 38.45 32.08
N THR A 239 -25.41 38.60 33.38
CA THR A 239 -24.99 39.88 33.97
C THR A 239 -23.52 40.21 33.71
N GLU A 240 -22.70 39.20 33.39
CA GLU A 240 -21.26 39.37 33.13
C GLU A 240 -20.91 39.31 31.63
N ARG A 241 -21.81 38.82 30.76
CA ARG A 241 -21.68 38.81 29.29
C ARG A 241 -21.28 40.17 28.71
N CYS A 242 -20.12 40.26 28.05
CA CYS A 242 -19.74 41.44 27.25
C CYS A 242 -18.69 41.22 26.14
N ALA A 243 -18.21 39.98 25.89
CA ALA A 243 -17.13 39.64 24.96
C ALA A 243 -17.55 38.59 23.89
N LEU A 244 -17.02 38.70 22.66
CA LEU A 244 -17.21 37.75 21.54
C LEU A 244 -15.91 37.50 20.77
N THR A 245 -15.45 36.26 20.65
CA THR A 245 -14.16 35.96 20.01
C THR A 245 -14.09 36.33 18.51
N GLU A 246 -12.88 36.43 17.94
CA GLU A 246 -12.70 36.73 16.50
C GLU A 246 -13.38 35.67 15.63
N CYS A 247 -13.29 34.40 16.02
CA CYS A 247 -13.98 33.30 15.35
C CYS A 247 -15.51 33.46 15.42
N GLN A 248 -16.06 33.79 16.58
CA GLN A 248 -17.51 33.99 16.73
C GLN A 248 -18.00 35.14 15.84
N ILE A 249 -17.29 36.27 15.83
CA ILE A 249 -17.60 37.41 14.94
C ILE A 249 -17.46 37.00 13.46
N GLY A 250 -16.39 36.29 13.09
CA GLY A 250 -16.15 35.84 11.72
C GLY A 250 -17.26 34.92 11.19
N ARG A 251 -17.79 34.04 12.03
CA ARG A 251 -18.93 33.17 11.70
C ARG A 251 -20.20 33.96 11.47
N LEU A 252 -20.47 34.97 12.30
CA LEU A 252 -21.59 35.89 12.11
C LEU A 252 -21.48 36.66 10.80
N HIS A 253 -20.31 37.28 10.55
CA HIS A 253 -20.08 38.06 9.33
C HIS A 253 -20.20 37.20 8.07
N ARG A 254 -19.68 35.97 8.10
CA ARG A 254 -19.84 35.02 6.99
C ARG A 254 -21.31 34.67 6.76
N LEU A 255 -22.06 34.37 7.82
CA LEU A 255 -23.49 34.08 7.74
C LEU A 255 -24.26 35.24 7.09
N PHE A 256 -24.01 36.48 7.53
CA PHE A 256 -24.64 37.66 6.95
C PHE A 256 -24.19 37.94 5.50
N ALA A 257 -22.92 37.72 5.18
CA ALA A 257 -22.38 37.96 3.83
C ALA A 257 -22.87 36.95 2.79
N GLU A 258 -23.11 35.70 3.20
CA GLU A 258 -23.58 34.65 2.30
C GLU A 258 -25.10 34.71 2.07
N GLY A 259 -25.87 35.34 2.97
CA GLY A 259 -27.33 35.49 2.86
C GLY A 259 -28.13 34.18 2.88
N LYS A 260 -27.46 33.04 3.11
CA LYS A 260 -28.03 31.69 3.06
C LYS A 260 -28.31 31.16 4.46
N PHE A 261 -29.26 31.79 5.13
CA PHE A 261 -29.61 31.43 6.48
C PHE A 261 -30.26 30.04 6.64
N SER A 262 -30.78 29.46 5.54
CA SER A 262 -31.43 28.14 5.50
C SER A 262 -30.48 26.96 5.26
N SER A 263 -29.23 27.19 4.80
CA SER A 263 -28.29 26.12 4.42
C SER A 263 -27.30 25.72 5.53
N LEU A 264 -27.47 26.25 6.73
CA LEU A 264 -26.71 25.81 7.90
C LEU A 264 -27.26 24.49 8.43
N GLU A 265 -26.77 23.37 7.89
CA GLU A 265 -26.89 22.07 8.56
C GLU A 265 -26.16 22.16 9.92
N ARG A 266 -26.95 22.11 10.98
CA ARG A 266 -26.49 21.90 12.36
C ARG A 266 -26.68 20.40 12.67
N PHE A 267 -25.82 19.77 13.48
CA PHE A 267 -25.90 18.35 13.85
C PHE A 267 -26.58 18.15 15.23
N PRO A 268 -27.14 16.96 15.56
CA PRO A 268 -27.78 16.68 16.85
C PRO A 268 -27.25 15.44 17.56
N ASP A 269 -27.74 15.28 18.76
CA ASP A 269 -27.97 13.98 19.35
C ASP A 269 -29.28 13.98 20.13
N GLY A 270 -30.27 13.26 19.61
CA GLY A 270 -31.26 12.48 20.36
C GLY A 270 -32.10 13.08 21.51
N ASN A 271 -31.92 14.34 21.91
CA ASN A 271 -32.55 14.96 23.09
C ASN A 271 -32.90 16.46 22.87
N GLY A 272 -32.96 16.92 21.61
CA GLY A 272 -33.34 18.30 21.26
C GLY A 272 -32.41 19.05 20.30
N GLY A 273 -31.33 18.44 19.81
CA GLY A 273 -30.47 19.02 18.75
C GLY A 273 -30.95 18.76 17.32
N PHE A 274 -30.27 19.36 16.33
CA PHE A 274 -30.51 19.35 14.87
C PHE A 274 -30.15 18.07 14.02
N SER A 275 -31.05 17.20 13.49
CA SER A 275 -30.84 16.13 12.43
C SER A 275 -30.19 14.71 12.71
N GLN A 276 -31.01 13.70 13.04
CA GLN A 276 -30.65 12.40 13.66
C GLN A 276 -29.66 11.47 12.92
N THR A 277 -29.14 11.84 11.75
CA THR A 277 -28.32 10.96 10.90
C THR A 277 -27.06 11.68 10.44
N MET A 278 -25.90 11.21 10.89
CA MET A 278 -24.61 11.64 10.36
C MET A 278 -24.53 11.20 8.90
N ILE A 279 -24.60 12.15 7.97
CA ILE A 279 -24.46 11.85 6.54
C ILE A 279 -22.98 11.56 6.27
N CYS A 280 -22.68 10.29 6.04
CA CYS A 280 -21.32 9.80 5.85
C CYS A 280 -20.79 10.00 4.43
N THR A 281 -21.65 10.37 3.48
CA THR A 281 -21.25 10.73 2.11
C THR A 281 -21.15 12.25 1.93
N SER A 282 -20.59 12.67 0.80
CA SER A 282 -20.44 14.07 0.45
C SER A 282 -21.80 14.70 0.16
N THR A 283 -22.02 15.89 0.72
CA THR A 283 -23.24 16.70 0.54
C THR A 283 -22.96 18.07 -0.07
N GLU A 284 -21.69 18.46 -0.16
CA GLU A 284 -21.24 19.75 -0.71
C GLU A 284 -20.31 19.55 -1.92
N PRO A 285 -20.10 20.60 -2.74
CA PRO A 285 -19.04 20.60 -3.74
C PRO A 285 -17.65 20.43 -3.12
N THR A 286 -16.75 19.81 -3.87
CA THR A 286 -15.33 19.66 -3.51
C THR A 286 -14.68 20.99 -3.16
N ILE A 287 -13.92 21.02 -2.06
CA ILE A 287 -13.13 22.19 -1.66
C ILE A 287 -11.94 22.32 -2.61
N VAL A 288 -11.77 23.48 -3.24
CA VAL A 288 -10.67 23.75 -4.16
C VAL A 288 -9.66 24.68 -3.50
N ILE A 289 -8.40 24.26 -3.43
CA ILE A 289 -7.25 25.11 -3.09
C ILE A 289 -6.66 25.59 -4.41
N PRO A 290 -6.88 26.86 -4.78
CA PRO A 290 -6.61 27.32 -6.13
C PRO A 290 -5.11 27.49 -6.38
N SER A 291 -4.76 27.53 -7.67
CA SER A 291 -3.38 27.76 -8.11
C SER A 291 -2.72 28.97 -7.44
N GLY A 292 -1.52 28.77 -6.90
CA GLY A 292 -0.70 29.79 -6.24
C GLY A 292 -1.16 30.17 -4.82
N ALA A 293 -2.23 29.57 -4.28
CA ALA A 293 -2.64 29.79 -2.89
C ALA A 293 -1.79 28.96 -1.92
N ASP A 294 -1.48 29.53 -0.75
CA ASP A 294 -0.87 28.82 0.40
C ASP A 294 -1.85 28.90 1.57
N VAL A 295 -2.55 27.80 1.82
CA VAL A 295 -3.64 27.71 2.81
C VAL A 295 -3.20 26.84 3.98
N VAL A 296 -3.43 27.31 5.20
CA VAL A 296 -3.12 26.59 6.43
C VAL A 296 -4.40 26.36 7.23
N TRP A 297 -4.64 25.12 7.65
CA TRP A 297 -5.74 24.74 8.53
C TRP A 297 -5.20 24.36 9.90
N GLU A 298 -5.63 25.11 10.93
CA GLU A 298 -5.17 24.94 12.31
C GLU A 298 -6.30 24.53 13.27
N GLY A 299 -7.55 24.59 12.84
CA GLY A 299 -8.73 24.22 13.66
C GLY A 299 -9.48 23.01 13.10
N PRO A 300 -9.95 22.08 13.95
CA PRO A 300 -10.64 20.86 13.54
C PRO A 300 -11.76 21.08 12.53
N LYS A 301 -11.94 20.15 11.59
CA LYS A 301 -12.96 20.22 10.54
C LYS A 301 -13.65 18.88 10.34
N ILE A 302 -14.98 18.91 10.24
CA ILE A 302 -15.76 17.79 9.71
C ILE A 302 -16.22 18.19 8.32
N LEU A 303 -15.65 17.55 7.30
CA LEU A 303 -15.92 17.91 5.92
C LEU A 303 -17.24 17.32 5.42
N ARG A 304 -17.77 17.96 4.39
CA ARG A 304 -18.96 17.54 3.63
C ARG A 304 -18.65 17.22 2.18
N SER A 305 -17.38 17.25 1.82
CA SER A 305 -16.88 16.99 0.48
C SER A 305 -15.40 16.62 0.52
N GLY A 306 -14.85 16.25 -0.63
CA GLY A 306 -13.40 16.06 -0.81
C GLY A 306 -12.64 17.38 -0.96
N ILE A 307 -11.34 17.26 -1.22
CA ILE A 307 -10.42 18.38 -1.44
C ILE A 307 -9.69 18.17 -2.76
N VAL A 308 -9.52 19.25 -3.54
CA VAL A 308 -8.60 19.31 -4.68
C VAL A 308 -7.61 20.44 -4.43
N VAL A 309 -6.32 20.13 -4.53
CA VAL A 309 -5.22 21.09 -4.56
C VAL A 309 -4.78 21.21 -6.02
N GLU A 310 -5.09 22.34 -6.64
CA GLU A 310 -4.75 22.61 -8.04
C GLU A 310 -3.26 22.90 -8.23
N ASP A 311 -2.82 22.98 -9.49
CA ASP A 311 -1.44 23.30 -9.90
C ASP A 311 -0.86 24.52 -9.16
N GLY A 312 0.26 24.31 -8.46
CA GLY A 312 0.94 25.33 -7.66
C GLY A 312 0.20 25.78 -6.39
N GLY A 313 -0.97 25.20 -6.10
CA GLY A 313 -1.66 25.37 -4.83
C GLY A 313 -0.99 24.59 -3.70
N LYS A 314 -1.12 25.06 -2.46
CA LYS A 314 -0.53 24.44 -1.28
C LYS A 314 -1.52 24.43 -0.12
N LEU A 315 -1.71 23.25 0.48
CA LEU A 315 -2.52 23.05 1.67
C LEU A 315 -1.67 22.47 2.80
N THR A 316 -1.68 23.12 3.96
CA THR A 316 -1.06 22.63 5.19
C THR A 316 -2.14 22.31 6.23
N ILE A 317 -2.22 21.06 6.70
CA ILE A 317 -3.19 20.59 7.69
C ILE A 317 -2.45 20.32 9.01
N LYS A 318 -2.80 21.07 10.06
CA LYS A 318 -2.26 20.93 11.43
C LYS A 318 -3.29 20.51 12.47
N CYS A 319 -4.48 20.11 12.01
CA CYS A 319 -5.63 19.83 12.85
C CYS A 319 -6.28 18.50 12.46
N GLU A 320 -7.31 18.12 13.22
CA GLU A 320 -8.18 17.01 12.84
C GLU A 320 -9.05 17.39 11.64
N VAL A 321 -9.14 16.50 10.65
CA VAL A 321 -10.01 16.63 9.48
C VAL A 321 -10.73 15.30 9.28
N LYS A 322 -12.05 15.31 9.49
CA LYS A 322 -12.92 14.14 9.27
C LYS A 322 -13.50 14.16 7.85
N LEU A 323 -13.27 13.11 7.06
CA LEU A 323 -13.66 13.01 5.64
C LEU A 323 -14.84 12.06 5.41
N PRO A 324 -15.84 12.44 4.57
CA PRO A 324 -16.89 11.53 4.11
C PRO A 324 -16.34 10.26 3.45
N SER A 325 -17.09 9.16 3.45
CA SER A 325 -16.69 7.85 2.93
C SER A 325 -16.42 7.85 1.42
N ASP A 326 -17.06 8.73 0.66
CA ASP A 326 -16.84 8.93 -0.77
C ASP A 326 -15.83 10.05 -1.10
N ALA A 327 -15.32 10.76 -0.08
CA ALA A 327 -14.40 11.87 -0.26
C ALA A 327 -12.95 11.39 -0.39
N LYS A 328 -12.20 12.07 -1.27
CA LYS A 328 -10.73 11.97 -1.41
C LYS A 328 -10.07 13.35 -1.33
N ILE A 329 -8.77 13.34 -1.08
CA ILE A 329 -7.90 14.51 -1.26
C ILE A 329 -7.08 14.29 -2.53
N GLU A 330 -7.29 15.14 -3.53
CA GLU A 330 -6.56 15.11 -4.80
C GLU A 330 -5.53 16.23 -4.82
N VAL A 331 -4.30 15.90 -5.19
CA VAL A 331 -3.23 16.88 -5.44
C VAL A 331 -2.85 16.76 -6.90
N GLU A 332 -3.21 17.79 -7.67
CA GLU A 332 -2.92 17.87 -9.10
C GLU A 332 -1.43 18.19 -9.34
N GLU A 333 -0.99 18.09 -10.59
CA GLU A 333 0.39 18.35 -11.02
C GLU A 333 0.88 19.71 -10.50
N GLY A 334 1.99 19.74 -9.77
CA GLY A 334 2.56 20.96 -9.18
C GLY A 334 1.97 21.40 -7.84
N GLY A 335 0.91 20.76 -7.37
CA GLY A 335 0.30 21.01 -6.06
C GLY A 335 1.09 20.43 -4.88
N ALA A 336 0.84 20.96 -3.68
CA ALA A 336 1.50 20.49 -2.45
C ALA A 336 0.50 20.25 -1.31
N LEU A 337 0.57 19.07 -0.69
CA LEU A 337 -0.15 18.75 0.55
C LEU A 337 0.85 18.50 1.67
N ILE A 338 0.68 19.20 2.79
CA ILE A 338 1.51 19.05 3.99
C ILE A 338 0.60 18.69 5.15
N ILE A 339 0.85 17.55 5.78
CA ILE A 339 0.21 17.16 7.05
C ILE A 339 1.26 17.36 8.14
N ASP A 340 1.00 18.30 9.04
CA ASP A 340 1.96 18.77 10.04
C ASP A 340 1.39 18.60 11.45
N GLY A 341 1.46 17.37 11.95
CA GLY A 341 0.76 16.96 13.17
C GLY A 341 -0.76 16.88 13.00
N GLY A 342 -1.26 16.94 11.76
CA GLY A 342 -2.67 16.83 11.44
C GLY A 342 -3.17 15.38 11.43
N HIS A 343 -4.46 15.19 11.72
CA HIS A 343 -5.10 13.88 11.77
C HIS A 343 -6.18 13.82 10.67
N LEU A 344 -6.02 12.94 9.70
CA LEU A 344 -7.03 12.67 8.67
C LEU A 344 -7.81 11.41 9.08
N LEU A 345 -9.07 11.61 9.45
CA LEU A 345 -9.91 10.59 10.08
C LEU A 345 -11.17 10.34 9.22
N PRO A 346 -11.80 9.17 9.35
CA PRO A 346 -13.11 8.95 8.75
C PRO A 346 -14.17 9.83 9.44
N LYS A 347 -15.16 10.29 8.68
CA LYS A 347 -16.31 11.00 9.23
C LYS A 347 -17.20 10.07 10.06
N CYS A 348 -17.30 8.80 9.66
CA CYS A 348 -18.09 7.79 10.33
C CYS A 348 -17.20 6.60 10.68
N GLU A 349 -17.22 6.18 11.94
CA GLU A 349 -16.24 5.22 12.50
C GLU A 349 -16.28 3.84 11.83
N ASP A 350 -17.40 3.47 11.21
CA ASP A 350 -17.64 2.19 10.55
C ASP A 350 -17.39 2.23 9.04
N MET A 351 -16.87 3.34 8.50
CA MET A 351 -16.66 3.51 7.06
C MET A 351 -15.33 4.15 6.75
N SER A 352 -14.65 3.58 5.76
CA SER A 352 -13.45 4.18 5.21
C SER A 352 -13.75 5.36 4.29
N TRP A 353 -12.85 6.33 4.25
CA TRP A 353 -12.81 7.38 3.22
C TRP A 353 -11.81 6.99 2.12
N ARG A 354 -11.86 7.64 0.95
CA ARG A 354 -11.13 7.15 -0.24
C ARG A 354 -9.61 7.33 -0.18
N GLY A 355 -9.10 8.25 0.65
CA GLY A 355 -7.67 8.50 0.81
C GLY A 355 -7.11 9.67 -0.02
N ILE A 356 -5.79 9.68 -0.21
CA ILE A 356 -5.04 10.76 -0.88
C ILE A 356 -4.57 10.28 -2.26
N THR A 357 -4.81 11.06 -3.32
CA THR A 357 -4.29 10.79 -4.67
C THR A 357 -3.39 11.92 -5.13
N LEU A 358 -2.16 11.58 -5.52
CA LEU A 358 -1.16 12.49 -6.06
C LEU A 358 -0.98 12.23 -7.55
N SER A 359 -0.98 13.29 -8.35
CA SER A 359 -0.64 13.23 -9.77
C SER A 359 0.61 14.04 -10.02
N GLY A 360 1.70 13.41 -10.46
CA GLY A 360 2.94 14.06 -10.84
C GLY A 360 3.30 13.82 -12.31
N ASP A 361 4.36 14.49 -12.76
CA ASP A 361 4.86 14.42 -14.13
C ASP A 361 5.87 13.28 -14.36
N GLY A 362 6.25 12.56 -13.29
CA GLY A 362 7.30 11.54 -13.30
C GLY A 362 8.71 12.08 -13.56
N GLY A 363 8.86 13.40 -13.57
CA GLY A 363 10.12 14.09 -13.78
C GLY A 363 10.98 14.16 -12.52
N PRO A 364 12.24 14.61 -12.63
CA PRO A 364 13.05 14.94 -11.47
C PRO A 364 12.35 16.01 -10.63
N PHE A 365 12.35 15.84 -9.31
CA PHE A 365 11.73 16.80 -8.41
C PHE A 365 12.32 18.22 -8.57
N VAL A 366 11.45 19.18 -8.82
CA VAL A 366 11.76 20.61 -8.87
C VAL A 366 10.97 21.33 -7.76
N PRO A 367 11.65 21.95 -6.78
CA PRO A 367 10.99 22.67 -5.70
C PRO A 367 10.00 23.73 -6.20
N GLY A 368 8.75 23.63 -5.76
CA GLY A 368 7.67 24.56 -6.12
C GLY A 368 7.06 24.35 -7.51
N GLN A 369 7.45 23.28 -8.22
CA GLN A 369 6.87 22.90 -9.51
C GLN A 369 6.43 21.44 -9.55
N SER A 370 7.08 20.56 -8.79
CA SER A 370 6.68 19.14 -8.71
C SER A 370 5.62 18.93 -7.63
N THR A 371 4.69 18.01 -7.90
CA THR A 371 3.72 17.54 -6.92
C THR A 371 4.42 16.86 -5.76
N TYR A 372 4.07 17.22 -4.52
CA TYR A 372 4.54 16.46 -3.37
C TYR A 372 3.56 16.39 -2.21
N LEU A 373 3.62 15.26 -1.51
CA LEU A 373 3.02 15.04 -0.21
C LEU A 373 4.12 15.05 0.84
N ARG A 374 3.95 15.87 1.88
CA ARG A 374 4.80 15.83 3.06
C ARG A 374 3.97 15.49 4.29
N ILE A 375 4.37 14.45 5.01
CA ILE A 375 3.75 14.05 6.28
C ILE A 375 4.82 14.19 7.36
N ASN A 376 4.65 15.12 8.28
CA ASN A 376 5.58 15.35 9.39
C ASN A 376 5.22 14.47 10.60
N PRO A 377 6.18 14.29 11.54
CA PRO A 377 5.97 13.44 12.71
C PRO A 377 4.74 13.82 13.54
N GLY A 378 4.05 12.80 14.06
CA GLY A 378 2.83 12.97 14.85
C GLY A 378 1.55 13.13 14.02
N SER A 379 1.65 13.06 12.69
CA SER A 379 0.48 13.04 11.80
C SER A 379 -0.15 11.66 11.73
N ILE A 380 -1.47 11.61 11.60
CA ILE A 380 -2.26 10.36 11.54
C ILE A 380 -3.09 10.35 10.24
N ILE A 381 -3.08 9.20 9.56
CA ILE A 381 -4.03 8.86 8.50
C ILE A 381 -4.72 7.58 8.95
N GLU A 382 -6.03 7.62 9.14
CA GLU A 382 -6.81 6.49 9.68
C GLU A 382 -7.99 6.14 8.76
N ALA A 383 -8.29 4.84 8.68
CA ALA A 383 -9.44 4.30 7.97
C ALA A 383 -9.58 4.79 6.51
N ALA A 384 -8.47 4.92 5.79
CA ALA A 384 -8.50 5.23 4.36
C ALA A 384 -8.51 3.93 3.54
N GLU A 385 -9.35 3.84 2.51
CA GLU A 385 -9.34 2.72 1.55
C GLU A 385 -7.96 2.63 0.87
N ASN A 386 -7.45 3.77 0.38
CA ASN A 386 -6.11 3.90 -0.18
C ASN A 386 -5.41 5.12 0.44
N PRO A 387 -4.73 4.98 1.59
CA PRO A 387 -4.19 6.11 2.34
C PRO A 387 -3.31 7.04 1.50
N ILE A 388 -2.54 6.48 0.56
CA ILE A 388 -1.74 7.23 -0.41
C ILE A 388 -1.77 6.47 -1.74
N VAL A 389 -2.21 7.13 -2.81
CA VAL A 389 -2.05 6.70 -4.20
C VAL A 389 -1.14 7.70 -4.90
N ASN A 390 0.07 7.27 -5.23
CA ASN A 390 1.09 8.12 -5.83
C ASN A 390 1.27 7.76 -7.31
N ASN A 391 0.70 8.57 -8.21
CA ASN A 391 0.90 8.45 -9.65
C ASN A 391 2.03 9.40 -10.07
N SER A 392 3.27 8.95 -9.93
CA SER A 392 4.47 9.67 -10.40
C SER A 392 4.77 11.02 -9.72
N ALA A 393 4.45 11.18 -8.43
CA ALA A 393 4.82 12.32 -7.58
C ALA A 393 5.83 11.93 -6.48
N THR A 394 6.28 12.91 -5.67
CA THR A 394 7.19 12.66 -4.55
C THR A 394 6.45 12.60 -3.21
N VAL A 395 6.72 11.58 -2.38
CA VAL A 395 6.16 11.44 -1.03
C VAL A 395 7.27 11.51 0.02
N LEU A 396 7.13 12.42 1.00
CA LEU A 396 8.07 12.59 2.11
C LEU A 396 7.34 12.39 3.44
N ALA A 397 7.31 11.15 3.93
CA ALA A 397 6.65 10.79 5.18
C ALA A 397 7.68 10.51 6.29
N PHE A 398 7.49 11.16 7.44
CA PHE A 398 8.36 11.02 8.61
C PHE A 398 7.52 10.85 9.88
N GLY A 399 7.72 9.78 10.66
CA GLY A 399 7.06 9.65 11.97
C GLY A 399 5.53 9.62 11.89
N ALA A 400 4.96 9.13 10.79
CA ALA A 400 3.53 9.12 10.53
C ALA A 400 2.90 7.80 10.98
N LEU A 401 1.67 7.86 11.50
CA LEU A 401 0.85 6.67 11.75
C LEU A 401 -0.19 6.54 10.63
N ILE A 402 -0.11 5.47 9.86
CA ILE A 402 -1.11 5.05 8.88
C ILE A 402 -1.82 3.83 9.46
N SER A 403 -3.00 4.04 10.04
CA SER A 403 -3.70 3.02 10.82
C SER A 403 -5.00 2.58 10.15
N ASN A 404 -5.34 1.31 10.30
CA ASN A 404 -6.59 0.68 9.87
C ASN A 404 -7.00 1.07 8.44
N SER A 405 -6.00 1.19 7.58
CA SER A 405 -6.13 1.64 6.19
C SER A 405 -5.77 0.51 5.23
N GLY A 406 -6.26 0.60 4.00
CA GLY A 406 -5.93 -0.32 2.92
C GLY A 406 -4.52 -0.10 2.38
N THR A 407 -4.37 -0.02 1.07
CA THR A 407 -3.05 -0.11 0.41
C THR A 407 -2.45 1.28 0.16
N VAL A 408 -1.19 1.49 0.56
CA VAL A 408 -0.37 2.56 -0.02
C VAL A 408 0.12 2.11 -1.39
N GLU A 409 -0.19 2.86 -2.43
CA GLU A 409 0.14 2.51 -3.81
C GLU A 409 1.13 3.54 -4.39
N LEU A 410 2.26 3.05 -4.90
CA LEU A 410 3.26 3.84 -5.61
C LEU A 410 3.35 3.34 -7.05
N HIS A 411 2.95 4.19 -8.01
CA HIS A 411 2.81 3.83 -9.42
C HIS A 411 3.78 4.61 -10.30
N ASP A 412 4.43 3.90 -11.23
CA ASP A 412 5.08 4.40 -12.44
C ASP A 412 5.95 5.66 -12.24
N HIS A 413 7.11 5.51 -11.58
CA HIS A 413 8.10 6.59 -11.49
C HIS A 413 9.50 6.05 -11.76
N GLU A 414 10.07 6.34 -12.94
CA GLU A 414 11.31 5.69 -13.39
C GLU A 414 12.54 6.04 -12.54
N ASN A 415 12.59 7.26 -12.00
CA ASN A 415 13.67 7.71 -11.10
C ASN A 415 13.19 8.80 -10.12
N ASP A 416 12.58 8.41 -8.99
CA ASP A 416 12.35 9.31 -7.84
C ASP A 416 13.20 8.88 -6.63
N PRO A 417 14.43 9.38 -6.48
CA PRO A 417 15.24 9.08 -5.31
C PRO A 417 14.79 9.82 -4.03
N LEU A 418 13.75 10.67 -4.11
CA LEU A 418 13.32 11.49 -2.99
C LEU A 418 12.17 10.87 -2.20
N THR A 419 11.34 10.01 -2.81
CA THR A 419 10.25 9.36 -2.07
C THR A 419 10.80 8.58 -0.88
N ARG A 420 10.32 8.93 0.33
CA ARG A 420 10.82 8.43 1.61
C ARG A 420 9.68 8.16 2.58
N PHE A 421 9.76 7.01 3.23
CA PHE A 421 8.99 6.67 4.42
C PHE A 421 9.99 6.38 5.53
N ILE A 422 10.08 7.28 6.51
CA ILE A 422 11.06 7.18 7.59
C ILE A 422 10.35 7.13 8.93
N ASN A 423 10.58 6.08 9.72
CA ASN A 423 9.98 5.88 11.04
C ASN A 423 8.44 5.98 11.01
N CYS A 424 7.81 5.46 9.97
CA CYS A 424 6.34 5.44 9.84
C CYS A 424 5.78 4.09 10.26
N ASP A 425 4.61 4.11 10.90
CA ASP A 425 3.92 2.91 11.35
C ASP A 425 2.68 2.66 10.49
N PHE A 426 2.59 1.45 9.93
CA PHE A 426 1.48 0.92 9.15
C PHE A 426 0.83 -0.19 9.96
N ILE A 427 -0.29 0.11 10.62
CA ILE A 427 -0.91 -0.75 11.64
C ILE A 427 -2.32 -1.14 11.22
N ARG A 428 -2.61 -2.44 11.20
CA ARG A 428 -3.95 -3.00 11.08
C ARG A 428 -4.30 -3.77 12.36
N ASP A 429 -5.10 -3.15 13.21
CA ASP A 429 -5.56 -3.76 14.47
C ASP A 429 -6.97 -4.34 14.34
N SER A 430 -7.66 -4.57 15.46
CA SER A 430 -9.02 -5.11 15.48
C SER A 430 -10.03 -4.26 14.71
N ASP A 431 -9.80 -2.95 14.60
CA ASP A 431 -10.74 -2.04 13.96
C ASP A 431 -10.64 -2.13 12.43
N TYR A 432 -9.47 -2.51 11.90
CA TYR A 432 -9.35 -2.83 10.47
C TYR A 432 -10.30 -3.96 10.05
N ALA A 433 -10.50 -4.97 10.91
CA ALA A 433 -11.41 -6.08 10.61
C ALA A 433 -12.89 -5.66 10.51
N LEU A 434 -13.25 -4.50 11.08
CA LEU A 434 -14.60 -3.94 10.96
C LEU A 434 -14.78 -3.17 9.64
N LEU A 435 -13.69 -2.59 9.12
CA LEU A 435 -13.66 -1.80 7.90
C LEU A 435 -13.43 -2.66 6.64
N ALA A 436 -12.63 -3.71 6.77
CA ALA A 436 -12.28 -4.62 5.70
C ALA A 436 -13.30 -5.75 5.53
N SER A 437 -13.30 -6.38 4.35
CA SER A 437 -14.16 -7.54 4.05
C SER A 437 -13.83 -8.68 5.03
N PRO A 438 -14.80 -9.17 5.83
CA PRO A 438 -14.53 -10.25 6.77
C PRO A 438 -14.45 -11.62 6.10
N THR A 439 -14.80 -11.72 4.80
CA THR A 439 -14.93 -13.00 4.08
C THR A 439 -13.86 -13.22 3.01
N GLU A 440 -13.10 -12.20 2.67
CA GLU A 440 -12.12 -12.21 1.58
C GLU A 440 -10.70 -12.10 2.13
N ASN A 441 -9.71 -12.30 1.28
CA ASN A 441 -8.33 -11.99 1.66
C ASN A 441 -8.19 -10.48 1.83
N TRP A 442 -7.33 -10.05 2.76
CA TRP A 442 -6.96 -8.64 2.86
C TRP A 442 -5.96 -8.27 1.78
N ASP A 443 -6.05 -7.03 1.32
CA ASP A 443 -5.12 -6.45 0.34
C ASP A 443 -3.74 -6.23 0.96
N ASN A 444 -2.74 -5.95 0.12
CA ASN A 444 -1.40 -5.64 0.56
C ASN A 444 -1.37 -4.35 1.41
N GLN A 445 -0.40 -4.20 2.31
CA GLN A 445 -0.24 -2.95 3.07
C GLN A 445 0.40 -1.85 2.22
N MET A 446 1.34 -2.23 1.35
CA MET A 446 1.96 -1.36 0.35
C MET A 446 2.15 -2.09 -0.99
N LEU A 447 1.88 -1.40 -2.09
CA LEU A 447 2.15 -1.82 -3.46
C LEU A 447 3.14 -0.84 -4.11
N ILE A 448 4.26 -1.36 -4.59
CA ILE A 448 5.27 -0.64 -5.37
C ILE A 448 5.20 -1.19 -6.80
N ASP A 449 4.47 -0.49 -7.65
CA ASP A 449 4.21 -0.87 -9.04
C ASP A 449 5.05 -0.01 -9.99
N ASN A 450 6.09 -0.61 -10.55
CA ASN A 450 7.01 0.02 -11.50
C ASN A 450 7.60 1.37 -11.01
N PHE A 451 7.69 1.55 -9.70
CA PHE A 451 8.21 2.76 -9.06
C PHE A 451 9.67 2.55 -8.61
N SER A 452 10.55 3.50 -8.93
CA SER A 452 11.99 3.40 -8.68
C SER A 452 12.53 4.52 -7.81
N GLY A 453 13.11 4.14 -6.68
CA GLY A 453 13.76 5.00 -5.71
C GLY A 453 13.11 5.18 -4.33
N PRO A 454 11.94 4.57 -3.97
CA PRO A 454 11.41 4.76 -2.63
C PRO A 454 12.36 4.15 -1.60
N GLN A 455 12.67 4.94 -0.56
CA GLN A 455 13.43 4.49 0.61
C GLN A 455 12.48 4.35 1.80
N ILE A 456 12.36 3.12 2.31
CA ILE A 456 11.53 2.78 3.47
C ILE A 456 12.49 2.41 4.59
N THR A 457 12.52 3.19 5.66
CA THR A 457 13.56 3.09 6.71
C THR A 457 12.98 3.28 8.10
N GLY A 458 13.26 2.36 9.04
CA GLY A 458 12.78 2.51 10.41
C GLY A 458 11.27 2.28 10.57
N CYS A 459 10.60 1.75 9.55
CA CYS A 459 9.14 1.64 9.53
C CYS A 459 8.63 0.35 10.20
N THR A 460 7.40 0.39 10.67
CA THR A 460 6.69 -0.79 11.19
C THR A 460 5.54 -1.14 10.27
N PHE A 461 5.47 -2.38 9.81
CA PHE A 461 4.30 -2.96 9.15
C PHE A 461 3.79 -4.07 10.06
N ASN A 462 2.60 -3.88 10.63
CA ASN A 462 2.02 -4.85 11.55
C ASN A 462 0.54 -5.05 11.24
N THR A 463 0.13 -6.30 11.16
CA THR A 463 -1.27 -6.67 10.98
C THR A 463 -1.66 -7.75 11.98
N ILE A 464 -2.87 -7.64 12.52
CA ILE A 464 -3.48 -8.74 13.27
C ILE A 464 -3.73 -9.95 12.36
N ALA A 465 -3.92 -11.13 12.96
CA ALA A 465 -4.39 -12.30 12.25
C ALA A 465 -5.79 -12.07 11.67
N HIS A 466 -6.02 -12.53 10.44
CA HIS A 466 -7.33 -12.48 9.82
C HIS A 466 -8.39 -13.18 10.70
N PRO A 467 -9.56 -12.57 10.99
CA PRO A 467 -10.55 -13.10 11.94
C PRO A 467 -11.05 -14.53 11.65
N ILE A 468 -11.11 -14.91 10.37
CA ILE A 468 -11.52 -16.25 9.90
C ILE A 468 -10.40 -17.05 9.21
N GLY A 469 -9.14 -16.69 9.43
CA GLY A 469 -7.98 -17.43 8.89
C GLY A 469 -7.79 -17.34 7.37
N LYS A 470 -8.20 -16.23 6.76
CA LYS A 470 -7.85 -15.89 5.35
C LYS A 470 -6.47 -15.23 5.28
N SER A 471 -6.00 -14.95 4.08
CA SER A 471 -4.70 -14.30 3.86
C SER A 471 -4.75 -12.85 4.35
N ASN A 472 -3.71 -12.44 5.08
CA ASN A 472 -3.45 -11.05 5.47
C ASN A 472 -2.80 -10.21 4.34
N GLY A 473 -2.73 -10.75 3.13
CA GLY A 473 -2.04 -10.11 2.01
C GLY A 473 -0.52 -10.03 2.24
N MET A 474 0.13 -9.15 1.50
CA MET A 474 1.58 -8.90 1.59
C MET A 474 1.85 -7.62 2.39
N GLY A 475 2.93 -7.60 3.16
CA GLY A 475 3.39 -6.36 3.80
C GLY A 475 3.81 -5.35 2.72
N ILE A 476 4.71 -5.76 1.84
CA ILE A 476 5.08 -5.01 0.64
C ILE A 476 4.98 -5.93 -0.57
N ALA A 477 4.12 -5.57 -1.52
CA ALA A 477 4.07 -6.14 -2.85
C ALA A 477 4.85 -5.25 -3.82
N HIS A 478 5.75 -5.84 -4.59
CA HIS A 478 6.63 -5.16 -5.53
C HIS A 478 6.57 -5.84 -6.89
N ILE A 479 6.43 -5.04 -7.94
CA ILE A 479 6.53 -5.52 -9.31
C ILE A 479 7.19 -4.47 -10.20
N GLY A 480 8.32 -4.82 -10.80
CA GLY A 480 9.15 -3.85 -11.53
C GLY A 480 9.65 -2.70 -10.65
N GLY A 481 10.47 -1.79 -11.19
CA GLY A 481 11.01 -0.67 -10.40
C GLY A 481 11.97 -1.09 -9.27
N ARG A 482 12.44 -0.13 -8.48
CA ARG A 482 13.55 -0.32 -7.52
C ARG A 482 13.21 0.25 -6.16
N PHE A 483 13.42 -0.48 -5.07
CA PHE A 483 13.25 0.09 -3.72
C PHE A 483 14.29 -0.41 -2.71
N THR A 484 14.41 0.31 -1.59
CA THR A 484 15.23 -0.09 -0.45
C THR A 484 14.39 -0.11 0.81
N LEU A 485 14.39 -1.24 1.49
CA LEU A 485 13.82 -1.42 2.83
C LEU A 485 14.98 -1.60 3.82
N SER A 486 15.00 -0.80 4.87
CA SER A 486 16.03 -0.92 5.90
C SER A 486 15.56 -0.64 7.31
N SER A 487 16.18 -1.26 8.31
CA SER A 487 15.92 -0.99 9.73
C SER A 487 14.44 -1.06 10.12
N SER A 488 13.64 -1.89 9.44
CA SER A 488 12.17 -1.91 9.54
C SER A 488 11.66 -3.24 10.11
N LEU A 489 10.45 -3.24 10.68
CA LEU A 489 9.73 -4.42 11.16
C LEU A 489 8.59 -4.76 10.19
N ILE A 490 8.46 -6.03 9.78
CA ILE A 490 7.30 -6.54 9.04
C ILE A 490 6.76 -7.78 9.76
N GLU A 491 5.51 -7.73 10.22
CA GLU A 491 4.91 -8.77 11.05
C GLU A 491 3.45 -9.11 10.70
N GLY A 492 3.17 -10.41 10.67
CA GLY A 492 1.81 -10.97 10.62
C GLY A 492 1.22 -11.13 9.22
N TYR A 493 2.00 -10.91 8.16
CA TYR A 493 1.52 -11.02 6.79
C TYR A 493 1.64 -12.44 6.26
N ARG A 494 0.88 -12.74 5.19
CA ARG A 494 1.11 -13.99 4.46
C ARG A 494 2.50 -13.98 3.83
N VAL A 495 2.86 -12.88 3.18
CA VAL A 495 4.23 -12.65 2.70
C VAL A 495 4.71 -11.31 3.23
N GLY A 496 5.87 -11.28 3.89
CA GLY A 496 6.43 -10.02 4.38
C GLY A 496 6.75 -9.08 3.22
N VAL A 497 7.62 -9.52 2.32
CA VAL A 497 7.97 -8.81 1.08
C VAL A 497 7.88 -9.75 -0.12
N ASN A 498 7.12 -9.38 -1.14
CA ASN A 498 7.00 -10.11 -2.40
C ASN A 498 7.51 -9.23 -3.54
N GLY A 499 8.47 -9.72 -4.32
CA GLY A 499 9.01 -9.02 -5.49
C GLY A 499 8.89 -9.84 -6.76
N ASN A 500 8.31 -9.25 -7.80
CA ASN A 500 8.14 -9.87 -9.12
C ASN A 500 8.82 -9.05 -10.23
N THR A 501 9.36 -9.73 -11.23
CA THR A 501 9.88 -9.04 -12.43
C THR A 501 8.76 -8.61 -13.37
N LEU A 502 8.94 -7.41 -13.94
CA LEU A 502 8.15 -6.86 -15.03
C LEU A 502 9.03 -6.72 -16.27
N LEU A 503 8.62 -7.24 -17.43
CA LEU A 503 9.44 -7.19 -18.66
C LEU A 503 9.65 -5.75 -19.17
N GLU A 504 8.65 -4.91 -18.96
CA GLU A 504 8.69 -3.48 -19.25
C GLU A 504 9.68 -2.72 -18.36
N ASN A 505 10.18 -3.35 -17.28
CA ASN A 505 11.21 -2.82 -16.42
C ASN A 505 12.10 -3.90 -15.78
N THR A 506 12.95 -4.52 -16.61
CA THR A 506 13.90 -5.56 -16.17
C THR A 506 15.11 -5.05 -15.39
N THR A 507 15.15 -3.75 -15.11
CA THR A 507 16.12 -3.15 -14.16
C THR A 507 15.58 -3.11 -12.73
N GLY A 508 14.36 -3.60 -12.53
CA GLY A 508 13.74 -3.66 -11.23
C GLY A 508 14.50 -4.60 -10.29
N ARG A 509 14.57 -4.21 -9.01
CA ARG A 509 15.29 -4.92 -7.94
C ARG A 509 14.98 -4.33 -6.58
N PHE A 510 15.36 -5.03 -5.52
CA PHE A 510 15.22 -4.51 -4.17
C PHE A 510 16.41 -4.81 -3.30
N THR A 511 16.58 -3.99 -2.27
CA THR A 511 17.52 -4.21 -1.17
C THR A 511 16.75 -4.26 0.13
N ILE A 512 16.92 -5.33 0.89
CA ILE A 512 16.34 -5.51 2.23
C ILE A 512 17.48 -5.73 3.21
N GLN A 513 17.67 -4.78 4.13
CA GLN A 513 18.79 -4.85 5.06
C GLN A 513 18.41 -4.45 6.49
N GLN A 514 19.02 -5.09 7.49
CA GLN A 514 18.83 -4.68 8.90
C GLN A 514 17.36 -4.70 9.35
N CYS A 515 16.52 -5.53 8.74
CA CYS A 515 15.10 -5.61 9.03
C CYS A 515 14.79 -6.80 9.95
N THR A 516 13.67 -6.72 10.66
CA THR A 516 13.07 -7.85 11.35
C THR A 516 11.81 -8.28 10.60
N LEU A 517 11.79 -9.51 10.10
CA LEU A 517 10.60 -10.10 9.49
C LEU A 517 10.12 -11.23 10.39
N ARG A 518 8.99 -11.02 11.07
CA ARG A 518 8.54 -11.87 12.16
C ARG A 518 7.15 -12.43 11.89
N ASN A 519 6.92 -13.71 12.21
CA ASN A 519 5.58 -14.33 12.20
C ASN A 519 4.84 -14.16 10.85
N ASN A 520 5.59 -14.06 9.75
CA ASN A 520 5.02 -14.10 8.42
C ASN A 520 4.96 -15.56 7.96
N ALA A 521 4.04 -15.90 7.05
CA ALA A 521 4.04 -17.25 6.46
C ALA A 521 5.32 -17.44 5.62
N ILE A 522 5.55 -16.50 4.70
CA ILE A 522 6.83 -16.33 4.01
C ILE A 522 7.44 -14.99 4.37
N ALA A 523 8.72 -14.90 4.73
CA ALA A 523 9.34 -13.61 5.02
C ALA A 523 9.60 -12.81 3.73
N ILE A 524 10.31 -13.40 2.77
CA ILE A 524 10.68 -12.75 1.49
C ILE A 524 10.49 -13.72 0.33
N VAL A 525 9.79 -13.29 -0.72
CA VAL A 525 9.70 -14.02 -2.01
C VAL A 525 10.24 -13.14 -3.11
N SER A 526 11.09 -13.71 -3.97
CA SER A 526 11.46 -13.09 -5.24
C SER A 526 11.28 -14.01 -6.42
N ASP A 527 10.55 -13.51 -7.42
CA ASP A 527 10.24 -14.20 -8.67
C ASP A 527 10.89 -13.51 -9.86
N GLY A 528 12.03 -14.07 -10.27
CA GLY A 528 12.72 -13.74 -11.51
C GLY A 528 13.42 -12.37 -11.51
N ILE A 529 13.65 -11.80 -10.33
CA ILE A 529 14.42 -10.56 -10.16
C ILE A 529 15.89 -10.92 -9.97
N ASN A 530 16.77 -10.27 -10.74
CA ASN A 530 18.21 -10.46 -10.62
C ASN A 530 18.87 -9.36 -9.79
N ASN A 531 20.09 -9.63 -9.32
CA ASN A 531 20.94 -8.66 -8.63
C ASN A 531 20.31 -8.07 -7.34
N ILE A 532 19.54 -8.89 -6.63
CA ILE A 532 18.91 -8.58 -5.35
C ILE A 532 19.96 -8.59 -4.23
N ASP A 533 19.68 -7.89 -3.14
CA ASP A 533 20.56 -7.81 -1.97
C ASP A 533 19.74 -7.93 -0.67
N ILE A 534 19.93 -9.03 0.05
CA ILE A 534 19.23 -9.33 1.31
C ILE A 534 20.29 -9.61 2.38
N ARG A 535 20.49 -8.66 3.30
CA ARG A 535 21.56 -8.79 4.29
C ARG A 535 21.28 -8.26 5.68
N GLU A 536 21.94 -8.83 6.68
CA GLU A 536 21.85 -8.35 8.07
C GLU A 536 20.41 -8.37 8.63
N ASN A 537 19.53 -9.24 8.14
CA ASN A 537 18.13 -9.31 8.60
C ASN A 537 17.95 -10.38 9.67
N LEU A 538 16.98 -10.17 10.57
CA LEU A 538 16.46 -11.18 11.48
C LEU A 538 15.12 -11.69 10.96
N ILE A 539 15.03 -12.98 10.67
CA ILE A 539 13.82 -13.66 10.20
C ILE A 539 13.43 -14.70 11.24
N GLU A 540 12.36 -14.45 11.98
CA GLU A 540 12.00 -15.26 13.16
C GLU A 540 10.51 -15.63 13.21
N GLY A 541 10.21 -16.68 13.97
CA GLY A 541 8.84 -17.20 14.06
C GLY A 541 8.38 -17.88 12.78
N ILE A 542 9.33 -18.40 11.98
CA ILE A 542 9.01 -19.23 10.81
C ILE A 542 8.24 -20.45 11.32
N GLY A 543 7.02 -20.59 10.82
CA GLY A 543 6.09 -21.62 11.26
C GLY A 543 5.05 -21.21 12.30
N ASN A 544 4.99 -19.94 12.69
CA ASN A 544 3.92 -19.43 13.57
C ASN A 544 2.61 -19.10 12.84
N TYR A 545 2.64 -18.96 11.51
CA TYR A 545 1.46 -18.62 10.70
C TYR A 545 0.55 -19.84 10.45
N HIS A 546 1.09 -21.08 10.47
CA HIS A 546 0.34 -22.35 10.42
C HIS A 546 -0.62 -22.52 9.23
N ASN A 547 -0.21 -22.15 8.02
CA ASN A 547 -1.03 -22.26 6.79
C ASN A 547 -0.43 -23.15 5.69
N GLY A 548 0.70 -23.81 5.95
CA GLY A 548 1.39 -24.70 5.00
C GLY A 548 2.43 -24.03 4.09
N ASP A 549 2.61 -22.70 4.17
CA ASP A 549 3.71 -21.95 3.56
C ASP A 549 4.53 -21.34 4.73
N GLU A 550 5.56 -22.03 5.22
CA GLU A 550 6.36 -21.61 6.39
C GLU A 550 7.84 -21.45 6.03
N GLU A 551 8.15 -20.46 5.20
CA GLU A 551 9.48 -20.22 4.62
C GLU A 551 10.10 -18.86 5.04
N GLY A 552 11.42 -18.82 5.18
CA GLY A 552 12.17 -17.58 5.35
C GLY A 552 12.28 -16.81 4.03
N ILE A 553 13.24 -17.19 3.18
CA ILE A 553 13.47 -16.56 1.87
C ILE A 553 13.22 -17.59 0.77
N VAL A 554 12.47 -17.18 -0.25
CA VAL A 554 12.27 -17.96 -1.48
C VAL A 554 12.76 -17.17 -2.69
N LEU A 555 13.69 -17.74 -3.44
CA LEU A 555 14.26 -17.17 -4.66
C LEU A 555 14.01 -18.11 -5.84
N ARG A 556 13.24 -17.67 -6.84
CA ARG A 556 13.00 -18.43 -8.06
C ARG A 556 13.43 -17.65 -9.28
N GLU A 557 14.16 -18.29 -10.19
CA GLU A 557 14.63 -17.65 -11.45
C GLU A 557 15.49 -16.40 -11.21
N CYS A 558 16.14 -16.31 -10.04
CA CYS A 558 16.96 -15.18 -9.61
C CYS A 558 18.45 -15.49 -9.79
N THR A 559 19.21 -14.54 -10.32
CA THR A 559 20.68 -14.64 -10.40
C THR A 559 21.39 -13.37 -9.94
N GLY A 560 22.68 -13.48 -9.59
CA GLY A 560 23.50 -12.38 -9.10
C GLY A 560 23.06 -11.80 -7.76
N PHE A 561 22.24 -12.55 -7.01
CA PHE A 561 21.79 -12.15 -5.69
C PHE A 561 22.92 -12.25 -4.66
N GLU A 562 22.83 -11.44 -3.61
CA GLU A 562 23.63 -11.58 -2.38
C GLU A 562 22.66 -11.82 -1.22
N VAL A 563 22.78 -12.98 -0.57
CA VAL A 563 22.05 -13.29 0.67
C VAL A 563 23.06 -13.58 1.76
N GLN A 564 23.32 -12.58 2.61
CA GLN A 564 24.44 -12.63 3.54
C GLN A 564 24.14 -12.09 4.94
N ASP A 565 24.78 -12.66 5.95
CA ASP A 565 24.73 -12.15 7.33
C ASP A 565 23.30 -12.07 7.92
N ASN A 566 22.36 -12.90 7.46
CA ASN A 566 21.01 -12.97 8.01
C ASN A 566 20.90 -14.05 9.08
N GLU A 567 20.00 -13.86 10.05
CA GLU A 567 19.68 -14.82 11.11
C GLU A 567 18.26 -15.35 10.93
N PHE A 568 18.12 -16.67 10.96
CA PHE A 568 16.86 -17.40 10.77
C PHE A 568 16.54 -18.23 12.01
N GLU A 569 15.35 -18.03 12.56
CA GLU A 569 14.84 -18.80 13.71
C GLU A 569 13.47 -19.40 13.38
N GLY A 570 13.43 -20.74 13.31
CA GLY A 570 12.22 -21.52 13.22
C GLY A 570 11.50 -21.65 14.56
N LEU A 571 10.18 -21.83 14.52
CA LEU A 571 9.40 -22.13 15.71
C LEU A 571 9.74 -23.54 16.22
N ALA A 572 10.25 -23.62 17.45
CA ALA A 572 10.64 -24.88 18.06
C ALA A 572 9.50 -25.92 18.04
N GLY A 573 9.76 -27.07 17.39
CA GLY A 573 8.80 -28.17 17.26
C GLY A 573 7.85 -28.07 16.07
N ALA A 574 7.94 -27.01 15.25
CA ALA A 574 7.31 -26.99 13.93
C ALA A 574 7.95 -28.04 13.02
N THR A 575 7.15 -28.65 12.15
CA THR A 575 7.56 -29.81 11.34
C THR A 575 7.81 -29.50 9.88
N ASP A 576 7.49 -28.29 9.42
CA ASP A 576 7.48 -27.93 8.00
C ASP A 576 8.00 -26.49 7.84
N THR A 577 9.19 -26.19 8.35
CA THR A 577 9.80 -24.84 8.29
C THR A 577 11.06 -24.80 7.45
N TRP A 578 11.14 -23.88 6.51
CA TRP A 578 12.31 -23.69 5.62
C TRP A 578 13.01 -22.36 5.87
N GLY A 579 14.34 -22.37 5.92
CA GLY A 579 15.14 -21.14 5.99
C GLY A 579 15.20 -20.43 4.63
N ILE A 580 16.01 -20.96 3.70
CA ILE A 580 16.12 -20.45 2.33
C ILE A 580 15.79 -21.54 1.32
N VAL A 581 14.94 -21.20 0.34
CA VAL A 581 14.62 -22.05 -0.82
C VAL A 581 15.07 -21.33 -2.09
N VAL A 582 15.93 -21.99 -2.87
CA VAL A 582 16.37 -21.52 -4.19
C VAL A 582 15.86 -22.47 -5.27
N GLU A 583 15.20 -21.91 -6.28
CA GLU A 583 14.63 -22.64 -7.40
C GLU A 583 15.13 -22.05 -8.72
N ASN A 584 15.82 -22.88 -9.51
CA ASN A 584 16.25 -22.52 -10.86
C ASN A 584 17.08 -21.22 -10.95
N SER A 585 18.12 -21.07 -10.12
CA SER A 585 19.05 -19.92 -10.19
C SER A 585 19.99 -19.96 -11.40
N GLY A 586 19.87 -20.99 -12.25
CA GLY A 586 20.58 -21.11 -13.50
C GLY A 586 22.09 -21.30 -13.38
N SER A 587 22.80 -20.89 -14.43
CA SER A 587 24.23 -21.17 -14.64
C SER A 587 25.21 -20.23 -13.93
N GLU A 588 24.71 -19.16 -13.31
CA GLU A 588 25.54 -18.13 -12.71
C GLU A 588 26.07 -18.53 -11.33
N SER A 589 27.19 -17.92 -10.95
CA SER A 589 27.71 -18.07 -9.59
C SER A 589 26.88 -17.21 -8.65
N ASN A 590 26.19 -17.87 -7.73
CA ASN A 590 25.38 -17.26 -6.69
C ASN A 590 25.86 -17.78 -5.33
N ASP A 591 25.82 -16.93 -4.31
CA ASP A 591 26.30 -17.29 -2.97
C ASP A 591 25.21 -17.03 -1.93
N ILE A 592 25.07 -17.98 -1.02
CA ILE A 592 24.37 -17.82 0.26
C ILE A 592 25.44 -17.96 1.33
N GLU A 593 25.78 -16.84 1.97
CA GLU A 593 26.98 -16.77 2.80
C GLU A 593 26.77 -16.17 4.19
N ARG A 594 27.47 -16.69 5.20
CA ARG A 594 27.46 -16.13 6.57
C ARG A 594 26.07 -15.97 7.20
N ASN A 595 25.09 -16.77 6.78
CA ASN A 595 23.78 -16.78 7.43
C ASN A 595 23.77 -17.76 8.61
N ALA A 596 22.95 -17.48 9.62
CA ALA A 596 22.76 -18.33 10.79
C ALA A 596 21.36 -18.94 10.77
N PHE A 597 21.26 -20.27 10.91
CA PHE A 597 20.01 -21.02 10.86
C PHE A 597 19.81 -21.83 12.13
N SER A 598 18.64 -21.67 12.75
CA SER A 598 18.32 -22.42 13.97
C SER A 598 16.86 -22.87 14.05
N ASN A 599 16.66 -24.04 14.67
CA ASN A 599 15.34 -24.62 14.94
C ASN A 599 14.43 -24.79 13.71
N LEU A 600 15.01 -24.98 12.52
CA LEU A 600 14.26 -25.19 11.28
C LEU A 600 14.07 -26.68 10.97
N HIS A 601 13.06 -27.01 10.17
CA HIS A 601 12.93 -28.34 9.57
C HIS A 601 14.01 -28.55 8.51
N VAL A 602 14.15 -27.56 7.61
CA VAL A 602 15.16 -27.50 6.56
C VAL A 602 15.82 -26.11 6.59
N ALA A 603 17.12 -26.01 6.82
CA ALA A 603 17.77 -24.70 6.79
C ALA A 603 17.92 -24.16 5.36
N ASN A 604 18.47 -24.96 4.45
CA ASN A 604 18.69 -24.57 3.06
C ASN A 604 18.19 -25.65 2.10
N GLN A 605 17.47 -25.21 1.06
CA GLN A 605 17.01 -26.09 -0.01
C GLN A 605 17.30 -25.47 -1.38
N ALA A 606 17.91 -26.25 -2.28
CA ALA A 606 18.05 -25.93 -3.69
C ALA A 606 17.32 -26.98 -4.54
N GLN A 607 16.46 -26.53 -5.45
CA GLN A 607 15.67 -27.39 -6.33
C GLN A 607 15.76 -26.95 -7.79
N LEU A 608 15.62 -27.90 -8.71
CA LEU A 608 15.81 -27.70 -10.16
C LEU A 608 17.26 -27.28 -10.50
N LEU A 609 17.47 -26.50 -11.56
CA LEU A 609 18.78 -26.15 -12.12
C LEU A 609 19.41 -24.94 -11.43
N ASN A 610 20.40 -25.20 -10.56
CA ASN A 610 21.18 -24.17 -9.88
C ASN A 610 22.69 -24.31 -10.18
N HIS A 611 23.02 -24.86 -11.34
CA HIS A 611 24.39 -25.01 -11.84
C HIS A 611 24.47 -24.83 -13.36
N SER A 612 25.68 -24.71 -13.89
CA SER A 612 25.92 -24.53 -15.34
C SER A 612 26.09 -25.86 -16.08
N PHE A 613 26.17 -25.81 -17.42
CA PHE A 613 26.58 -26.96 -18.23
C PHE A 613 27.91 -27.57 -17.75
N ASP A 614 28.85 -26.70 -17.38
CA ASP A 614 30.02 -27.07 -16.60
C ASP A 614 29.59 -27.20 -15.12
N PRO A 615 29.46 -28.42 -14.58
CA PRO A 615 28.74 -28.68 -13.33
C PRO A 615 29.38 -28.04 -12.09
N PHE A 616 30.62 -27.55 -12.21
CA PHE A 616 31.37 -26.90 -11.13
C PHE A 616 31.06 -25.40 -10.96
N LEU A 617 30.20 -24.82 -11.79
CA LEU A 617 29.71 -23.45 -11.67
C LEU A 617 28.24 -23.45 -11.22
N GLY A 618 27.85 -22.54 -10.33
CA GLY A 618 26.47 -22.46 -9.86
C GLY A 618 26.37 -21.87 -8.46
N LEU A 619 25.27 -22.21 -7.78
CA LEU A 619 25.01 -21.89 -6.38
C LEU A 619 26.02 -22.56 -5.44
N GLN A 620 26.56 -21.78 -4.50
CA GLN A 620 27.41 -22.25 -3.41
C GLN A 620 26.92 -21.76 -2.04
N TYR A 621 27.21 -22.56 -1.02
CA TYR A 621 26.99 -22.24 0.38
C TYR A 621 28.35 -22.09 1.08
N SER A 622 28.60 -20.94 1.70
CA SER A 622 29.85 -20.66 2.40
C SER A 622 29.62 -20.02 3.76
N CYS A 623 30.41 -20.41 4.76
CA CYS A 623 30.42 -19.78 6.08
C CYS A 623 29.07 -19.70 6.81
N ASN A 624 28.07 -20.49 6.43
CA ASN A 624 26.78 -20.49 7.11
C ASN A 624 26.86 -21.32 8.39
N THR A 625 26.14 -20.89 9.43
CA THR A 625 26.09 -21.60 10.71
C THR A 625 24.74 -22.29 10.88
N ASN A 626 24.73 -23.60 11.11
CA ASN A 626 23.52 -24.35 11.40
C ASN A 626 23.52 -24.84 12.85
N THR A 627 22.41 -24.65 13.56
CA THR A 627 22.32 -25.04 14.97
C THR A 627 20.94 -25.56 15.33
N SER A 628 20.88 -26.82 15.80
CA SER A 628 19.64 -27.44 16.29
C SER A 628 18.50 -27.51 15.25
N ASN A 629 18.83 -27.56 13.96
CA ASN A 629 17.83 -27.91 12.94
C ASN A 629 17.41 -29.39 13.10
N THR A 630 16.19 -29.71 12.67
CA THR A 630 15.54 -30.96 13.09
C THR A 630 15.60 -32.08 12.06
N SER A 631 15.66 -31.78 10.76
CA SER A 631 15.66 -32.81 9.71
C SER A 631 16.78 -32.65 8.69
N TYR A 632 17.01 -31.45 8.17
CA TYR A 632 18.09 -31.21 7.21
C TYR A 632 18.73 -29.82 7.37
N ASP A 633 20.06 -29.75 7.29
CA ASP A 633 20.75 -28.46 7.12
C ASP A 633 20.78 -28.04 5.64
N TYR A 634 21.10 -28.98 4.74
CA TYR A 634 21.13 -28.74 3.29
C TYR A 634 20.40 -29.84 2.52
N VAL A 635 19.50 -29.42 1.64
CA VAL A 635 18.75 -30.29 0.71
C VAL A 635 19.00 -29.82 -0.72
N VAL A 636 19.40 -30.75 -1.58
CA VAL A 636 19.61 -30.52 -3.02
C VAL A 636 18.82 -31.56 -3.80
N THR A 637 17.98 -31.13 -4.74
CA THR A 637 17.15 -32.01 -5.57
C THR A 637 17.26 -31.69 -7.06
N ASN A 638 16.87 -32.65 -7.91
CA ASN A 638 16.78 -32.53 -9.37
C ASN A 638 18.12 -32.31 -10.06
N ASP A 639 18.40 -31.16 -10.68
CA ASP A 639 19.65 -30.92 -11.40
C ASP A 639 20.79 -30.60 -10.43
N GLY A 640 20.51 -29.86 -9.36
CA GLY A 640 21.40 -29.65 -8.22
C GLY A 640 22.11 -28.29 -8.21
N ILE A 641 23.23 -28.21 -7.49
CA ILE A 641 24.04 -26.99 -7.27
C ILE A 641 25.46 -27.15 -7.83
N ALA A 642 26.34 -26.18 -7.63
CA ALA A 642 27.74 -26.28 -8.05
C ALA A 642 28.44 -27.50 -7.43
N ALA A 643 29.16 -28.27 -8.25
CA ALA A 643 29.83 -29.50 -7.86
C ALA A 643 30.93 -29.31 -6.80
N PHE A 644 31.46 -28.10 -6.64
CA PHE A 644 32.43 -27.76 -5.61
C PHE A 644 31.79 -26.81 -4.60
N GLN A 645 31.77 -27.22 -3.32
CA GLN A 645 31.41 -26.36 -2.20
C GLN A 645 32.70 -26.07 -1.43
N GLY A 646 33.22 -24.85 -1.59
CA GLY A 646 34.60 -24.50 -1.26
C GLY A 646 35.59 -24.89 -2.38
N SER A 647 36.87 -24.98 -2.03
CA SER A 647 37.95 -25.32 -2.98
C SER A 647 39.06 -26.14 -2.28
N PRO A 648 39.97 -26.79 -3.03
CA PRO A 648 41.12 -27.51 -2.45
C PRO A 648 42.07 -26.66 -1.59
N THR A 649 41.94 -25.33 -1.63
CA THR A 649 42.78 -24.39 -0.86
C THR A 649 42.00 -23.56 0.15
N LEU A 650 40.67 -23.67 0.17
CA LEU A 650 39.80 -22.90 1.06
C LEU A 650 38.52 -23.71 1.32
N PRO A 651 38.30 -24.21 2.55
CA PRO A 651 37.08 -24.96 2.86
C PRO A 651 35.84 -24.05 2.79
N ALA A 652 34.66 -24.66 2.64
CA ALA A 652 33.40 -23.94 2.56
C ALA A 652 33.09 -23.14 3.83
N GLY A 653 33.54 -23.62 5.00
CA GLY A 653 33.37 -22.95 6.29
C GLY A 653 31.96 -23.03 6.88
N ASN A 654 31.05 -23.83 6.32
CA ASN A 654 29.74 -24.04 6.94
C ASN A 654 29.83 -25.01 8.11
N THR A 655 29.04 -24.77 9.15
CA THR A 655 28.87 -25.69 10.28
C THR A 655 27.51 -26.41 10.22
N PHE A 656 27.44 -27.59 10.85
CA PHE A 656 26.29 -28.48 10.82
C PHE A 656 25.66 -28.67 12.21
N SER A 657 24.34 -28.89 12.23
CA SER A 657 23.54 -29.13 13.43
C SER A 657 23.83 -30.50 14.08
N GLY A 658 24.50 -31.41 13.37
CA GLY A 658 24.81 -32.76 13.83
C GLY A 658 23.58 -33.68 13.84
N ILE A 659 22.78 -33.63 12.77
CA ILE A 659 21.50 -34.33 12.69
C ILE A 659 21.74 -35.82 12.44
N ALA A 660 21.26 -36.69 13.34
CA ALA A 660 21.60 -38.11 13.33
C ALA A 660 20.97 -38.96 12.19
N SER A 661 20.00 -38.42 11.43
CA SER A 661 19.42 -39.12 10.29
C SER A 661 20.33 -39.07 9.07
N ALA A 662 20.35 -40.14 8.27
CA ALA A 662 21.11 -40.17 7.02
C ALA A 662 20.69 -38.99 6.11
N GLY A 663 21.67 -38.20 5.66
CA GLY A 663 21.42 -36.98 4.88
C GLY A 663 21.10 -35.74 5.70
N GLY A 664 21.01 -35.83 7.04
CA GLY A 664 20.63 -34.71 7.89
C GLY A 664 21.58 -33.51 7.80
N ASP A 665 22.88 -33.73 7.70
CA ASP A 665 23.84 -32.63 7.49
C ASP A 665 23.81 -32.18 6.02
N PHE A 666 23.74 -33.13 5.08
CA PHE A 666 23.65 -32.84 3.66
C PHE A 666 22.95 -33.94 2.86
N PHE A 667 21.83 -33.59 2.21
CA PHE A 667 21.07 -34.49 1.34
C PHE A 667 21.21 -34.05 -0.12
N ASN A 668 21.86 -34.85 -0.97
CA ASN A 668 21.97 -34.58 -2.40
C ASN A 668 21.29 -35.65 -3.27
N ASP A 669 20.03 -35.41 -3.65
CA ASP A 669 19.30 -36.18 -4.67
C ASP A 669 19.37 -35.50 -6.05
N GLY A 670 20.37 -34.63 -6.25
CA GLY A 670 20.67 -34.01 -7.53
C GLY A 670 21.40 -34.96 -8.49
N ASP A 671 21.23 -34.72 -9.80
CA ASP A 671 21.96 -35.38 -10.87
C ASP A 671 23.46 -35.04 -10.85
N ASN A 672 23.81 -33.88 -10.28
CA ASN A 672 25.18 -33.41 -10.13
C ASN A 672 25.84 -33.87 -8.82
N GLY A 673 27.05 -34.42 -8.91
CA GLY A 673 27.82 -34.86 -7.74
C GLY A 673 28.53 -33.71 -7.03
N ILE A 674 28.45 -33.69 -5.69
CA ILE A 674 29.05 -32.63 -4.85
C ILE A 674 30.34 -33.14 -4.22
N THR A 675 31.40 -32.34 -4.35
CA THR A 675 32.62 -32.42 -3.54
C THR A 675 32.60 -31.26 -2.54
N TYR A 676 32.58 -31.59 -1.26
CA TYR A 676 32.48 -30.61 -0.17
C TYR A 676 33.81 -30.49 0.57
N PHE A 677 34.43 -29.32 0.51
CA PHE A 677 35.71 -29.06 1.18
C PHE A 677 35.46 -28.53 2.59
N TYR A 678 35.97 -29.21 3.62
CA TYR A 678 35.76 -28.86 5.03
C TYR A 678 37.07 -28.77 5.81
N TYR A 679 37.07 -28.02 6.92
CA TYR A 679 38.22 -27.93 7.80
C TYR A 679 38.26 -29.08 8.81
N ASP A 680 39.33 -29.90 8.80
CA ASP A 680 39.52 -31.05 9.71
C ASP A 680 39.85 -30.64 11.17
N GLY A 681 40.02 -29.33 11.43
CA GLY A 681 40.26 -28.82 12.77
C GLY A 681 38.99 -28.44 13.56
N ALA A 682 37.82 -28.47 12.92
CA ALA A 682 36.53 -28.10 13.51
C ALA A 682 35.49 -29.23 13.30
N ALA A 683 35.08 -29.87 14.40
CA ALA A 683 34.20 -31.06 14.34
C ALA A 683 32.78 -30.75 13.83
N ASP A 684 32.37 -29.50 13.95
CA ASP A 684 31.09 -28.97 13.45
C ASP A 684 31.13 -28.60 11.96
N GLU A 685 32.30 -28.53 11.33
CA GLU A 685 32.43 -28.37 9.86
C GLU A 685 32.50 -29.72 9.11
N GLU A 686 32.78 -30.82 9.80
CA GLU A 686 32.79 -32.16 9.20
C GLU A 686 31.34 -32.63 8.96
N PRO A 687 30.91 -32.89 7.71
CA PRO A 687 29.59 -33.48 7.46
C PRO A 687 29.61 -34.96 7.88
N VAL A 688 28.91 -35.31 8.96
CA VAL A 688 28.89 -36.68 9.50
C VAL A 688 27.76 -37.50 8.88
N ASN A 689 26.59 -36.89 8.68
CA ASN A 689 25.39 -37.54 8.20
C ASN A 689 24.95 -36.97 6.85
N TYR A 690 25.62 -37.40 5.78
CA TYR A 690 25.27 -37.04 4.41
C TYR A 690 24.65 -38.21 3.63
N SER A 691 23.99 -37.91 2.53
CA SER A 691 23.42 -38.93 1.63
C SER A 691 23.38 -38.48 0.18
N GLY A 692 23.20 -39.45 -0.71
CA GLY A 692 23.20 -39.22 -2.14
C GLY A 692 24.60 -38.98 -2.70
N MET A 693 24.69 -38.22 -3.79
CA MET A 693 25.93 -38.02 -4.54
C MET A 693 26.82 -36.95 -3.89
N PHE A 694 27.42 -37.29 -2.76
CA PHE A 694 28.20 -36.39 -1.92
C PHE A 694 29.55 -37.00 -1.54
N THR A 695 30.61 -36.18 -1.62
CA THR A 695 31.99 -36.55 -1.33
C THR A 695 32.65 -35.51 -0.43
N PRO A 696 32.88 -35.80 0.86
CA PRO A 696 33.59 -34.89 1.75
C PRO A 696 35.11 -34.92 1.50
N SER A 697 35.77 -33.76 1.58
CA SER A 697 37.20 -33.58 1.35
C SER A 697 37.82 -32.71 2.46
N ALA A 698 38.68 -33.32 3.27
CA ALA A 698 39.28 -32.68 4.46
C ALA A 698 40.47 -31.76 4.10
N LEU A 699 40.51 -30.58 4.70
CA LEU A 699 41.58 -29.60 4.58
C LEU A 699 42.16 -29.23 5.96
N ASN A 700 43.42 -28.80 5.99
CA ASN A 700 44.14 -28.45 7.22
C ASN A 700 44.21 -26.94 7.50
N GLU A 701 43.70 -26.11 6.61
CA GLU A 701 43.66 -24.65 6.75
C GLU A 701 42.20 -24.24 6.96
N ASP A 702 41.94 -23.35 7.91
CA ASP A 702 40.60 -22.89 8.24
C ASP A 702 40.11 -21.82 7.26
N ASN A 703 38.80 -21.78 7.02
CA ASN A 703 38.17 -20.61 6.42
C ASN A 703 37.78 -19.66 7.56
N THR A 704 38.52 -18.57 7.70
CA THR A 704 38.31 -17.57 8.76
C THR A 704 36.97 -16.83 8.68
N CYS A 705 36.18 -17.05 7.61
CA CYS A 705 34.85 -16.47 7.38
C CYS A 705 34.79 -14.97 7.62
N GLN A 706 35.88 -14.28 7.32
CA GLN A 706 35.95 -12.83 7.45
C GLN A 706 35.04 -12.22 6.39
N PRO A 707 34.32 -11.12 6.72
CA PRO A 707 33.61 -10.35 5.72
C PRO A 707 34.57 -9.95 4.59
N ASP A 708 34.08 -9.98 3.36
CA ASP A 708 34.79 -9.42 2.21
C ASP A 708 35.04 -7.92 2.46
N ASP A 709 36.25 -7.59 2.90
CA ASP A 709 36.76 -6.27 3.30
C ASP A 709 36.11 -5.61 4.54
N THR A 710 36.97 -5.19 5.48
CA THR A 710 36.67 -4.56 6.78
C THR A 710 36.09 -3.14 6.72
N ASP A 711 35.66 -2.67 5.55
CA ASP A 711 35.08 -1.34 5.36
C ASP A 711 33.64 -1.51 4.87
N GLY A 712 32.67 -1.07 5.68
CA GLY A 712 31.23 -1.21 5.41
C GLY A 712 30.71 -0.49 4.13
N PRO A 713 29.45 -0.05 4.15
CA PRO A 713 28.56 0.04 2.99
C PRO A 713 29.26 0.56 1.73
N ILE A 714 29.29 -0.27 0.67
CA ILE A 714 29.71 0.03 -0.72
C ILE A 714 30.60 1.29 -0.79
N ILE A 715 31.83 1.20 -0.30
CA ILE A 715 32.85 2.14 -0.76
C ILE A 715 32.85 2.02 -2.28
N LEU A 716 32.73 3.13 -2.98
CA LEU A 716 32.91 3.21 -4.44
C LEU A 716 34.19 2.44 -4.80
N ILE A 717 34.05 1.16 -5.14
CA ILE A 717 35.18 0.39 -5.63
C ILE A 717 35.50 1.02 -6.97
N ASP A 718 36.73 1.53 -7.09
CA ASP A 718 37.25 2.17 -8.29
C ASP A 718 36.84 1.33 -9.52
N PRO A 719 35.98 1.87 -10.43
CA PRO A 719 35.50 1.13 -11.58
C PRO A 719 36.63 0.54 -12.43
N SER A 720 37.80 1.20 -12.44
CA SER A 720 38.98 0.74 -13.16
C SER A 720 39.62 -0.50 -12.53
N LYS A 721 39.69 -0.56 -11.19
CA LYS A 721 40.19 -1.73 -10.45
C LYS A 721 39.28 -2.94 -10.60
N MET A 722 37.95 -2.73 -10.53
CA MET A 722 37.00 -3.82 -10.79
C MET A 722 37.14 -4.33 -12.22
N ARG A 723 37.30 -3.44 -13.20
CA ARG A 723 37.56 -3.86 -14.57
C ARG A 723 38.88 -4.63 -14.71
N GLU A 724 39.95 -4.23 -14.03
CA GLU A 724 41.21 -4.96 -14.01
C GLU A 724 41.05 -6.36 -13.40
N ARG A 725 40.37 -6.47 -12.25
CA ARG A 725 40.05 -7.75 -11.58
C ARG A 725 39.28 -8.68 -12.52
N TYR A 726 38.23 -8.16 -13.18
CA TYR A 726 37.45 -8.90 -14.17
C TYR A 726 38.32 -9.38 -15.34
N LEU A 727 39.12 -8.49 -15.95
CA LEU A 727 39.94 -8.84 -17.11
C LEU A 727 40.99 -9.91 -16.78
N LYS A 728 41.62 -9.82 -15.59
CA LYS A 728 42.57 -10.83 -15.12
C LYS A 728 41.89 -12.18 -14.90
N ALA A 729 40.72 -12.20 -14.25
CA ALA A 729 39.96 -13.43 -14.06
C ALA A 729 39.51 -14.03 -15.40
N ARG A 730 39.06 -13.20 -16.34
CA ARG A 730 38.68 -13.64 -17.68
C ARG A 730 39.86 -14.23 -18.46
N GLU A 731 41.02 -13.59 -18.42
CA GLU A 731 42.24 -14.14 -19.05
C GLU A 731 42.62 -15.50 -18.46
N GLY A 732 42.57 -15.62 -17.12
CA GLY A 732 42.81 -16.88 -16.42
C GLY A 732 41.80 -17.98 -16.82
N TYR A 733 40.51 -17.66 -16.84
CA TYR A 733 39.46 -18.60 -17.24
C TYR A 733 39.70 -19.16 -18.64
N TYR A 734 39.91 -18.29 -19.63
CA TYR A 734 40.10 -18.74 -21.02
C TYR A 734 41.43 -19.44 -21.25
N ALA A 735 42.47 -19.13 -20.46
CA ALA A 735 43.72 -19.88 -20.48
C ALA A 735 43.52 -21.31 -19.93
N ALA A 736 42.91 -21.44 -18.75
CA ALA A 736 42.59 -22.71 -18.13
C ALA A 736 41.64 -23.55 -18.99
N LYS A 737 40.59 -22.91 -19.57
CA LYS A 737 39.65 -23.57 -20.47
C LYS A 737 40.34 -24.06 -21.75
N ALA A 738 41.23 -23.27 -22.35
CA ALA A 738 41.94 -23.71 -23.55
C ALA A 738 42.86 -24.91 -23.27
N GLU A 739 43.50 -24.94 -22.10
CA GLU A 739 44.26 -26.11 -21.65
C GLU A 739 43.34 -27.32 -21.44
N TYR A 740 42.20 -27.13 -20.76
CA TYR A 740 41.21 -28.16 -20.49
C TYR A 740 40.69 -28.77 -21.78
N ASP A 741 40.21 -27.95 -22.71
CA ASP A 741 39.69 -28.39 -24.00
C ASP A 741 40.77 -29.12 -24.84
N SER A 742 42.05 -28.74 -24.72
CA SER A 742 43.15 -29.40 -25.44
C SER A 742 43.50 -30.78 -24.90
N LEU A 743 43.25 -31.03 -23.61
CA LEU A 743 43.51 -32.29 -22.93
C LEU A 743 42.29 -33.21 -23.00
N MET A 744 41.08 -32.64 -22.95
CA MET A 744 39.83 -33.37 -23.08
C MET A 744 39.80 -34.22 -24.33
N ASN A 745 39.55 -35.51 -24.15
CA ASN A 745 39.57 -36.53 -25.19
C ASN A 745 40.85 -36.49 -26.06
N GLY A 746 41.99 -36.07 -25.49
CA GLY A 746 43.25 -35.90 -26.23
C GLY A 746 43.18 -34.83 -27.33
N GLY A 747 42.34 -33.83 -27.18
CA GLY A 747 42.14 -32.73 -28.14
C GLY A 747 41.33 -33.11 -29.38
N GLN A 748 40.56 -34.19 -29.31
CA GLN A 748 39.63 -34.61 -30.37
C GLN A 748 38.19 -34.54 -29.89
N ASP A 749 37.26 -34.27 -30.79
CA ASP A 749 35.82 -34.28 -30.46
C ASP A 749 35.38 -35.65 -29.94
N GLU A 750 34.40 -35.68 -29.03
CA GLU A 750 33.82 -36.93 -28.52
C GLU A 750 33.32 -37.84 -29.65
N ALA A 751 32.73 -37.26 -30.70
CA ALA A 751 32.24 -37.99 -31.87
C ALA A 751 33.35 -38.78 -32.58
N TYR A 752 34.59 -38.27 -32.60
CA TYR A 752 35.73 -39.00 -33.14
C TYR A 752 35.97 -40.28 -32.35
N TRP A 753 36.10 -40.19 -31.03
CA TRP A 753 36.38 -41.35 -30.19
C TRP A 753 35.25 -42.37 -30.18
N LYS A 754 34.00 -41.89 -30.18
CA LYS A 754 32.83 -42.75 -30.35
C LYS A 754 32.89 -43.56 -31.64
N SER A 755 33.20 -42.91 -32.77
CA SER A 755 33.36 -43.61 -34.06
C SER A 755 34.53 -44.62 -34.05
N GLN A 756 35.64 -44.29 -33.38
CA GLN A 756 36.79 -45.19 -33.26
C GLN A 756 36.47 -46.41 -32.41
N ALA A 757 35.75 -46.23 -31.28
CA ALA A 757 35.33 -47.31 -30.40
C ALA A 757 34.30 -48.23 -31.09
N GLU A 758 33.31 -47.66 -31.79
CA GLU A 758 32.30 -48.42 -32.54
C GLU A 758 32.94 -49.24 -33.68
N GLY A 759 33.93 -48.67 -34.38
CA GLY A 759 34.66 -49.33 -35.47
C GLY A 759 35.80 -50.26 -35.03
N LEU A 760 36.05 -50.40 -33.73
CA LEU A 760 37.25 -51.08 -33.22
C LEU A 760 37.24 -52.59 -33.53
N THR A 761 38.37 -53.13 -33.97
CA THR A 761 38.55 -54.57 -34.25
C THR A 761 39.57 -55.18 -33.28
N PRO A 762 39.58 -56.53 -33.09
CA PRO A 762 40.53 -57.18 -32.20
C PRO A 762 42.00 -56.86 -32.50
N ALA A 763 42.36 -56.63 -33.77
CA ALA A 763 43.73 -56.27 -34.17
C ALA A 763 44.13 -54.85 -33.75
N GLY A 764 43.17 -53.93 -33.61
CA GLY A 764 43.41 -52.54 -33.22
C GLY A 764 43.26 -52.28 -31.72
N ALA A 765 42.68 -53.23 -30.96
CA ALA A 765 42.29 -53.04 -29.56
C ALA A 765 43.45 -52.61 -28.65
N ALA A 766 44.62 -53.24 -28.77
CA ALA A 766 45.78 -52.91 -27.92
C ALA A 766 46.31 -51.48 -28.15
N ALA A 767 46.35 -51.03 -29.42
CA ALA A 767 46.80 -49.68 -29.74
C ALA A 767 45.78 -48.63 -29.28
N PHE A 768 44.48 -48.92 -29.43
CA PHE A 768 43.41 -48.08 -28.91
C PHE A 768 43.48 -47.96 -27.39
N TRP A 769 43.68 -49.09 -26.68
CA TRP A 769 43.80 -49.10 -25.22
C TRP A 769 44.96 -48.24 -24.73
N GLN A 770 46.12 -48.34 -25.36
CA GLN A 770 47.28 -47.52 -24.99
C GLN A 770 47.00 -46.03 -25.16
N ASN A 771 46.27 -45.64 -26.21
CA ASN A 771 45.85 -44.24 -26.38
C ASN A 771 44.87 -43.83 -25.29
N ALA A 772 43.94 -44.71 -24.92
CA ALA A 772 42.97 -44.42 -23.87
C ALA A 772 43.63 -44.18 -22.50
N VAL A 773 44.54 -45.06 -22.09
CA VAL A 773 45.30 -44.87 -20.85
C VAL A 773 46.11 -43.55 -20.88
N ASN A 774 46.69 -43.19 -22.02
CA ASN A 774 47.48 -41.96 -22.14
C ASN A 774 46.65 -40.66 -22.07
N ILE A 775 45.35 -40.72 -22.39
CA ILE A 775 44.45 -39.56 -22.36
C ILE A 775 43.85 -39.35 -20.96
N SER A 776 43.77 -40.40 -20.17
CA SER A 776 43.23 -40.32 -18.80
C SER A 776 44.07 -39.34 -17.96
N PRO A 777 43.46 -38.47 -17.13
CA PRO A 777 42.06 -38.46 -16.65
C PRO A 777 41.05 -37.65 -17.50
N TYR A 778 41.38 -37.35 -18.76
CA TYR A 778 40.64 -36.36 -19.56
C TYR A 778 39.59 -36.96 -20.51
N PHE A 779 39.02 -38.13 -20.23
CA PHE A 779 37.92 -38.63 -21.06
C PHE A 779 36.56 -38.04 -20.69
N SER A 780 35.77 -37.71 -21.72
CA SER A 780 34.36 -37.39 -21.56
C SER A 780 33.53 -38.64 -21.26
N LYS A 781 32.38 -38.43 -20.60
CA LYS A 781 31.43 -39.51 -20.27
C LYS A 781 31.02 -40.32 -21.50
N GLY A 782 30.61 -39.65 -22.59
CA GLY A 782 30.18 -40.33 -23.82
C GLY A 782 31.30 -41.12 -24.51
N THR A 783 32.56 -40.69 -24.39
CA THR A 783 33.70 -41.47 -24.84
C THR A 783 33.88 -42.74 -24.00
N LEU A 784 33.84 -42.62 -22.67
CA LEU A 784 33.93 -43.78 -21.77
C LEU A 784 32.80 -44.78 -22.00
N GLU A 785 31.56 -44.31 -22.16
CA GLU A 785 30.40 -45.16 -22.49
C GLU A 785 30.64 -45.98 -23.77
N SER A 786 31.22 -45.35 -24.78
CA SER A 786 31.50 -45.98 -26.08
C SER A 786 32.59 -47.05 -25.96
N ILE A 787 33.58 -46.85 -25.08
CA ILE A 787 34.64 -47.84 -24.79
C ILE A 787 34.07 -49.01 -23.98
N ILE A 788 33.24 -48.73 -22.97
CA ILE A 788 32.64 -49.75 -22.10
C ILE A 788 31.74 -50.71 -22.88
N LYS A 789 31.01 -50.20 -23.88
CA LYS A 789 30.21 -51.01 -24.80
C LYS A 789 31.04 -52.01 -25.62
N ARG A 790 32.37 -51.88 -25.64
CA ARG A 790 33.32 -52.84 -26.23
C ARG A 790 33.84 -53.86 -25.24
N GLY A 791 33.01 -54.30 -24.30
CA GLY A 791 33.30 -55.43 -23.41
C GLY A 791 33.56 -56.76 -24.13
N ASP A 792 33.32 -56.85 -25.45
CA ASP A 792 33.77 -57.94 -26.31
C ASP A 792 35.28 -57.93 -26.58
N LEU A 793 35.94 -56.77 -26.45
CA LEU A 793 37.36 -56.56 -26.72
C LEU A 793 38.18 -56.28 -25.46
N PHE A 794 37.59 -55.70 -24.43
CA PHE A 794 38.27 -55.31 -23.19
C PHE A 794 37.77 -56.13 -22.00
N SER A 795 38.70 -56.57 -21.16
CA SER A 795 38.37 -57.26 -19.93
C SER A 795 37.80 -56.30 -18.88
N TYR A 796 37.01 -56.83 -17.94
CA TYR A 796 36.51 -56.03 -16.82
C TYR A 796 37.63 -55.39 -15.98
N ALA A 797 38.79 -56.04 -15.84
CA ALA A 797 39.93 -55.46 -15.13
C ALA A 797 40.52 -54.24 -15.85
N GLU A 798 40.58 -54.29 -17.18
CA GLU A 798 41.00 -53.15 -18.01
C GLU A 798 40.00 -52.00 -17.86
N LEU A 799 38.71 -52.26 -18.07
CA LEU A 799 37.66 -51.24 -17.94
C LEU A 799 37.61 -50.61 -16.54
N ALA A 800 37.83 -51.40 -15.47
CA ALA A 800 37.95 -50.88 -14.11
C ALA A 800 39.12 -49.91 -13.98
N ALA A 801 40.29 -50.27 -14.50
CA ALA A 801 41.49 -49.42 -14.44
C ALA A 801 41.26 -48.09 -15.16
N LEU A 802 40.67 -48.11 -16.35
CA LEU A 802 40.36 -46.89 -17.10
C LEU A 802 39.37 -45.99 -16.35
N LEU A 803 38.36 -46.57 -15.69
CA LEU A 803 37.40 -45.81 -14.89
C LEU A 803 38.03 -45.20 -13.64
N MET A 804 38.92 -45.95 -12.97
CA MET A 804 39.68 -45.44 -11.82
C MET A 804 40.65 -44.32 -12.22
N ASP A 805 41.18 -44.35 -13.44
CA ASP A 805 42.03 -43.30 -14.00
C ASP A 805 41.22 -42.07 -14.50
N ASN A 806 39.89 -42.16 -14.60
CA ASN A 806 38.99 -41.04 -14.96
C ASN A 806 37.89 -40.85 -13.89
N PRO A 807 38.27 -40.57 -12.63
CA PRO A 807 37.35 -40.56 -11.51
C PRO A 807 36.28 -39.46 -11.58
N GLU A 808 36.51 -38.37 -12.33
CA GLU A 808 35.55 -37.28 -12.51
C GLU A 808 34.23 -37.76 -13.14
N ALA A 809 34.30 -38.72 -14.08
CA ALA A 809 33.12 -39.29 -14.70
C ALA A 809 32.26 -40.08 -13.70
N LEU A 810 32.89 -40.66 -12.67
CA LEU A 810 32.21 -41.42 -11.62
C LEU A 810 31.37 -40.54 -10.68
N ARG A 811 31.47 -39.21 -10.76
CA ARG A 811 30.66 -38.27 -9.96
C ARG A 811 29.25 -38.07 -10.52
N ASP A 812 28.98 -38.49 -11.76
CA ASP A 812 27.70 -38.29 -12.44
C ASP A 812 26.74 -39.47 -12.24
N ALA A 813 25.53 -39.20 -11.74
CA ALA A 813 24.56 -40.24 -11.40
C ALA A 813 24.07 -41.02 -12.62
N LYS A 814 23.86 -40.36 -13.76
CA LYS A 814 23.41 -41.00 -15.01
C LYS A 814 24.48 -41.94 -15.53
N PHE A 815 25.75 -41.53 -15.46
CA PHE A 815 26.88 -42.38 -15.82
C PHE A 815 27.00 -43.58 -14.87
N GLN A 816 26.85 -43.41 -13.56
CA GLN A 816 26.82 -44.56 -12.63
C GLN A 816 25.67 -45.54 -12.96
N GLY A 817 24.48 -45.03 -13.24
CA GLY A 817 23.34 -45.84 -13.68
C GLY A 817 23.67 -46.63 -14.96
N PHE A 818 24.33 -45.99 -15.92
CA PHE A 818 24.88 -46.67 -17.10
C PHE A 818 25.89 -47.77 -16.72
N LEU A 819 26.84 -47.52 -15.81
CA LEU A 819 27.82 -48.51 -15.37
C LEU A 819 27.14 -49.75 -14.77
N TYR A 820 26.15 -49.58 -13.89
CA TYR A 820 25.40 -50.71 -13.32
C TYR A 820 24.57 -51.48 -14.35
N SER A 821 24.22 -50.85 -15.47
CA SER A 821 23.49 -51.50 -16.56
C SER A 821 24.40 -52.33 -17.48
N GLU A 822 25.66 -51.92 -17.65
CA GLU A 822 26.61 -52.54 -18.60
C GLU A 822 27.68 -53.43 -17.92
N LEU A 823 28.00 -53.19 -16.65
CA LEU A 823 29.09 -53.86 -15.92
C LEU A 823 28.54 -54.65 -14.71
N PRO A 824 29.26 -55.69 -14.24
CA PRO A 824 28.88 -56.41 -13.03
C PRO A 824 28.81 -55.46 -11.82
N ALA A 825 27.70 -55.47 -11.07
CA ALA A 825 27.50 -54.58 -9.91
C ALA A 825 28.67 -54.61 -8.90
N ALA A 826 29.18 -55.82 -8.59
CA ALA A 826 30.31 -55.98 -7.68
C ALA A 826 31.60 -55.29 -8.16
N MET A 827 31.78 -55.11 -9.47
CA MET A 827 32.91 -54.34 -10.03
C MET A 827 32.64 -52.84 -9.90
N VAL A 828 31.43 -52.39 -10.22
CA VAL A 828 31.03 -50.98 -10.07
C VAL A 828 31.21 -50.53 -8.62
N ASP A 829 30.74 -51.34 -7.66
CA ASP A 829 30.89 -51.09 -6.22
C ASP A 829 32.36 -50.94 -5.78
N THR A 830 33.30 -51.62 -6.47
CA THR A 830 34.74 -51.50 -6.16
C THR A 830 35.41 -50.27 -6.74
N ILE A 831 34.88 -49.69 -7.82
CA ILE A 831 35.47 -48.50 -8.46
C ILE A 831 34.82 -47.20 -8.02
N LEU A 832 33.55 -47.22 -7.57
CA LEU A 832 32.85 -46.01 -7.12
C LEU A 832 33.59 -45.20 -6.05
N PRO A 833 34.31 -45.80 -5.08
CA PRO A 833 35.12 -45.04 -4.12
C PRO A 833 36.22 -44.18 -4.78
N TYR A 834 36.64 -44.46 -6.01
CA TYR A 834 37.64 -43.65 -6.71
C TYR A 834 37.11 -42.29 -7.15
N ARG A 835 35.79 -42.04 -7.14
CA ARG A 835 35.21 -40.72 -7.46
C ARG A 835 35.75 -39.58 -6.58
N GLU A 836 36.28 -39.92 -5.42
CA GLU A 836 36.88 -39.03 -4.43
C GLU A 836 38.33 -38.64 -4.76
N VAL A 837 38.95 -39.35 -5.70
CA VAL A 837 40.32 -39.07 -6.13
C VAL A 837 40.32 -37.81 -6.98
N SER A 838 41.10 -36.82 -6.54
CA SER A 838 41.38 -35.62 -7.32
C SER A 838 42.51 -35.90 -8.32
N THR A 839 42.32 -35.46 -9.57
CA THR A 839 43.33 -35.59 -10.63
C THR A 839 43.75 -34.21 -11.17
N PRO A 840 44.75 -34.14 -12.07
CA PRO A 840 45.05 -32.90 -12.80
C PRO A 840 43.85 -32.30 -13.54
N ARG A 841 42.85 -33.10 -13.93
CA ARG A 841 41.59 -32.59 -14.50
C ARG A 841 40.78 -31.84 -13.45
N THR A 842 40.54 -32.45 -12.28
CA THR A 842 39.85 -31.78 -11.15
C THR A 842 40.51 -30.45 -10.80
N ALA A 843 41.84 -30.36 -10.76
CA ALA A 843 42.56 -29.11 -10.47
C ALA A 843 42.25 -28.00 -11.49
N LEU A 844 42.13 -28.36 -12.77
CA LEU A 844 41.83 -27.41 -13.83
C LEU A 844 40.36 -26.98 -13.84
N GLU A 845 39.44 -27.90 -13.53
CA GLU A 845 38.01 -27.58 -13.34
C GLU A 845 37.81 -26.60 -12.17
N VAL A 846 38.53 -26.79 -11.06
CA VAL A 846 38.54 -25.85 -9.92
C VAL A 846 39.10 -24.48 -10.30
N GLU A 847 40.20 -24.42 -11.07
CA GLU A 847 40.78 -23.15 -11.52
C GLU A 847 39.80 -22.38 -12.42
N MET A 848 39.16 -23.07 -13.36
CA MET A 848 38.09 -22.51 -14.18
C MET A 848 36.93 -22.00 -13.32
N ALA A 849 36.51 -22.79 -12.31
CA ALA A 849 35.44 -22.40 -11.39
C ALA A 849 35.76 -21.10 -10.64
N GLY A 850 36.96 -21.00 -10.04
CA GLY A 850 37.38 -19.82 -9.29
C GLY A 850 37.53 -18.56 -10.15
N HIS A 851 38.02 -18.69 -11.38
CA HIS A 851 38.09 -17.56 -12.30
C HIS A 851 36.71 -17.08 -12.75
N ARG A 852 35.81 -18.00 -13.09
CA ARG A 852 34.44 -17.66 -13.50
C ARG A 852 33.63 -17.06 -12.36
N TYR A 853 33.78 -17.60 -11.16
CA TYR A 853 33.26 -17.01 -9.92
C TYR A 853 33.66 -15.54 -9.78
N THR A 854 34.97 -15.27 -9.89
CA THR A 854 35.50 -13.90 -9.80
C THR A 854 34.94 -12.98 -10.91
N MET A 855 34.73 -13.51 -12.13
CA MET A 855 34.11 -12.78 -13.22
C MET A 855 32.66 -12.37 -12.87
N HIS A 856 31.84 -13.33 -12.43
CA HIS A 856 30.44 -13.09 -12.05
C HIS A 856 30.32 -12.10 -10.89
N GLN A 857 31.05 -12.34 -9.79
CA GLN A 857 31.09 -11.44 -8.62
C GLN A 857 31.44 -10.00 -9.02
N THR A 858 32.51 -9.83 -9.81
CA THR A 858 32.95 -8.50 -10.27
C THR A 858 31.91 -7.82 -11.16
N ALA A 859 31.23 -8.58 -12.02
CA ALA A 859 30.17 -8.07 -12.87
C ALA A 859 28.92 -7.68 -12.07
N ASN A 860 28.51 -8.51 -11.10
CA ASN A 860 27.36 -8.25 -10.22
C ASN A 860 27.54 -6.95 -9.43
N VAL A 861 28.71 -6.74 -8.79
CA VAL A 861 29.01 -5.49 -8.09
C VAL A 861 28.89 -4.27 -9.02
N ARG A 862 29.42 -4.38 -10.24
CA ARG A 862 29.35 -3.28 -11.23
C ARG A 862 27.92 -3.02 -11.71
N ILE A 863 27.14 -4.07 -11.95
CA ILE A 863 25.72 -3.96 -12.29
C ILE A 863 24.99 -3.28 -11.15
N LYS A 864 25.19 -3.73 -9.91
CA LYS A 864 24.53 -3.17 -8.73
C LYS A 864 24.82 -1.69 -8.53
N GLN A 865 26.07 -1.27 -8.76
CA GLN A 865 26.50 0.13 -8.73
C GLN A 865 25.86 0.98 -9.84
N ILE A 866 25.74 0.45 -11.06
CA ILE A 866 25.09 1.16 -12.18
C ILE A 866 23.61 1.34 -11.90
N LEU A 867 22.96 0.30 -11.39
CA LEU A 867 21.55 0.32 -11.08
C LEU A 867 21.24 1.16 -9.82
N SER A 868 22.24 1.53 -9.00
CA SER A 868 22.03 2.35 -7.78
C SER A 868 22.18 3.84 -8.06
N ASP A 869 22.55 4.20 -9.29
CA ASP A 869 22.64 5.59 -9.70
C ASP A 869 21.26 6.25 -9.66
N THR A 870 21.12 7.23 -8.78
CA THR A 870 19.89 8.00 -8.56
C THR A 870 19.67 9.07 -9.64
N LEU A 871 20.66 9.32 -10.51
CA LEU A 871 20.54 10.26 -11.64
C LEU A 871 20.00 9.58 -12.91
N GLY A 872 19.81 8.25 -12.86
CA GLY A 872 19.33 7.44 -13.97
C GLY A 872 20.31 6.34 -14.38
N ILE A 873 19.79 5.32 -15.06
CA ILE A 873 20.57 4.12 -15.40
C ILE A 873 21.36 4.35 -16.68
N ASN A 874 22.68 4.11 -16.64
CA ASN A 874 23.51 4.02 -17.84
C ASN A 874 23.34 2.64 -18.51
N TYR A 875 22.31 2.52 -19.36
CA TYR A 875 21.98 1.27 -20.06
C TYR A 875 23.12 0.72 -20.93
N THR A 876 23.99 1.57 -21.48
CA THR A 876 25.16 1.11 -22.24
C THR A 876 26.14 0.34 -21.36
N ALA A 877 26.49 0.91 -20.19
CA ALA A 877 27.35 0.25 -19.22
C ALA A 877 26.68 -0.98 -18.62
N TYR A 878 25.39 -0.89 -18.29
CA TYR A 878 24.61 -2.02 -17.77
C TYR A 878 24.64 -3.22 -18.73
N ARG A 879 24.29 -3.01 -19.99
CA ARG A 879 24.31 -4.05 -21.04
C ARG A 879 25.72 -4.56 -21.32
N GLU A 880 26.77 -3.75 -21.15
CA GLU A 880 28.16 -4.21 -21.24
C GLU A 880 28.49 -5.20 -20.13
N TRP A 881 28.15 -4.87 -18.88
CA TRP A 881 28.44 -5.74 -17.74
C TRP A 881 27.57 -7.01 -17.73
N LEU A 882 26.35 -6.97 -18.26
CA LEU A 882 25.57 -8.19 -18.52
C LEU A 882 26.26 -9.12 -19.54
N ARG A 883 26.80 -8.58 -20.64
CA ARG A 883 27.60 -9.40 -21.60
C ARG A 883 28.82 -10.03 -20.96
N ASN A 884 29.44 -9.33 -20.01
CA ASN A 884 30.62 -9.82 -19.30
C ASN A 884 30.31 -11.01 -18.36
N LYS A 885 29.04 -11.27 -18.03
CA LYS A 885 28.67 -12.48 -17.28
C LYS A 885 28.75 -13.73 -18.15
N GLU A 886 28.60 -13.60 -19.47
CA GLU A 886 28.72 -14.71 -20.43
C GLU A 886 27.84 -15.92 -20.10
N SER A 887 26.68 -15.69 -19.48
CA SER A 887 25.67 -16.68 -19.08
C SER A 887 24.39 -16.52 -19.90
N LEU A 888 23.57 -17.58 -19.94
CA LEU A 888 22.27 -17.55 -20.63
C LEU A 888 21.31 -16.57 -19.94
N GLU A 889 21.31 -16.58 -18.60
CA GLU A 889 20.41 -15.79 -17.75
C GLU A 889 20.67 -14.28 -17.89
N ALA A 890 21.94 -13.84 -17.88
CA ALA A 890 22.31 -12.46 -18.13
C ALA A 890 22.04 -12.04 -19.57
N TYR A 891 22.09 -12.97 -20.53
CA TYR A 891 21.76 -12.66 -21.92
C TYR A 891 20.26 -12.41 -22.10
N TYR A 892 19.40 -13.12 -21.36
CA TYR A 892 17.96 -12.79 -21.33
C TYR A 892 17.71 -11.42 -20.72
N GLU A 893 18.33 -11.08 -19.58
CA GLU A 893 18.24 -9.76 -18.96
C GLU A 893 18.76 -8.65 -19.90
N LEU A 894 19.84 -8.93 -20.63
CA LEU A 894 20.34 -8.05 -21.67
C LEU A 894 19.32 -7.83 -22.78
N ALA A 895 18.70 -8.91 -23.28
CA ALA A 895 17.70 -8.84 -24.34
C ALA A 895 16.48 -8.03 -23.89
N THR A 896 15.96 -8.29 -22.70
CA THR A 896 14.79 -7.59 -22.15
C THR A 896 15.09 -6.15 -21.74
N SER A 897 16.34 -5.80 -21.46
CA SER A 897 16.70 -4.40 -21.22
C SER A 897 16.42 -3.48 -22.41
N TYR A 898 16.23 -4.03 -23.62
CA TYR A 898 15.83 -3.29 -24.82
C TYR A 898 14.32 -2.94 -24.84
N CYS A 899 13.46 -3.68 -24.12
CA CYS A 899 12.02 -3.40 -24.04
C CYS A 899 11.74 -2.00 -23.47
N VAL A 900 12.56 -1.55 -22.50
CA VAL A 900 12.34 -0.31 -21.74
C VAL A 900 12.72 0.96 -22.52
N LYS A 901 13.82 0.91 -23.29
CA LYS A 901 14.43 2.11 -23.91
C LYS A 901 14.45 2.12 -25.43
N ASP A 902 14.42 0.96 -26.07
CA ASP A 902 14.59 0.85 -27.52
C ASP A 902 13.28 0.36 -28.17
N SER A 903 13.04 -0.95 -28.19
CA SER A 903 11.77 -1.54 -28.61
C SER A 903 11.71 -3.04 -28.30
N PHE A 904 10.49 -3.61 -28.29
CA PHE A 904 10.29 -5.05 -28.15
C PHE A 904 10.85 -5.84 -29.35
N GLU A 905 10.86 -5.27 -30.55
CA GLU A 905 11.42 -5.91 -31.75
C GLU A 905 12.93 -6.14 -31.61
N VAL A 906 13.67 -5.18 -31.03
CA VAL A 906 15.10 -5.36 -30.76
C VAL A 906 15.32 -6.44 -29.70
N ALA A 907 14.48 -6.48 -28.66
CA ALA A 907 14.55 -7.53 -27.64
C ALA A 907 14.33 -8.93 -28.24
N LEU A 908 13.38 -9.07 -29.17
CA LEU A 908 13.13 -10.31 -29.91
C LEU A 908 14.32 -10.70 -30.80
N GLU A 909 14.93 -9.75 -31.53
CA GLU A 909 16.14 -10.01 -32.33
C GLU A 909 17.30 -10.53 -31.46
N LYS A 910 17.46 -9.98 -30.26
CA LYS A 910 18.44 -10.49 -29.29
C LYS A 910 18.08 -11.88 -28.82
N CYS A 911 16.82 -12.17 -28.51
CA CYS A 911 16.39 -13.52 -28.15
C CYS A 911 16.65 -14.53 -29.28
N ASP A 912 16.39 -14.18 -30.54
CA ASP A 912 16.67 -15.05 -31.70
C ASP A 912 18.16 -15.41 -31.84
N SER A 913 19.05 -14.56 -31.31
CA SER A 913 20.50 -14.78 -31.32
C SER A 913 20.98 -15.79 -30.28
N VAL A 914 20.14 -16.21 -29.32
CA VAL A 914 20.53 -17.13 -28.23
C VAL A 914 21.07 -18.45 -28.78
N TYR A 915 20.41 -19.04 -29.79
CA TYR A 915 20.87 -20.29 -30.43
C TYR A 915 22.22 -20.19 -31.14
N LEU A 916 22.71 -18.97 -31.41
CA LEU A 916 24.02 -18.75 -32.02
C LEU A 916 25.14 -18.62 -30.98
N LEU A 917 24.77 -18.35 -29.72
CA LEU A 917 25.70 -17.99 -28.65
C LEU A 917 25.79 -19.05 -27.56
N PHE A 918 24.73 -19.83 -27.36
CA PHE A 918 24.63 -20.84 -26.31
C PHE A 918 24.15 -22.17 -26.87
N GLU A 919 24.77 -23.25 -26.41
CA GLU A 919 24.25 -24.60 -26.61
C GLU A 919 23.15 -24.85 -25.57
N LEU A 920 21.93 -25.11 -26.05
CA LEU A 920 20.76 -25.30 -25.19
C LEU A 920 20.43 -26.78 -25.05
N THR A 921 20.11 -27.20 -23.83
CA THR A 921 19.45 -28.49 -23.57
C THR A 921 18.02 -28.49 -24.11
N GLU A 922 17.40 -29.66 -24.29
CA GLU A 922 16.01 -29.76 -24.74
C GLU A 922 15.04 -28.99 -23.81
N ALA A 923 15.30 -29.00 -22.50
CA ALA A 923 14.53 -28.24 -21.52
C ALA A 923 14.70 -26.73 -21.72
N GLN A 924 15.94 -26.26 -21.90
CA GLN A 924 16.24 -24.85 -22.17
C GLN A 924 15.68 -24.36 -23.51
N GLU A 925 15.67 -25.20 -24.56
CA GLU A 925 15.02 -24.84 -25.83
C GLU A 925 13.51 -24.61 -25.68
N LYS A 926 12.84 -25.43 -24.85
CA LYS A 926 11.41 -25.26 -24.55
C LYS A 926 11.18 -23.99 -23.72
N ALA A 927 11.97 -23.77 -22.68
CA ALA A 927 11.93 -22.56 -21.86
C ALA A 927 12.17 -21.29 -22.71
N HIS A 928 13.16 -21.32 -23.60
CA HIS A 928 13.45 -20.21 -24.51
C HIS A 928 12.28 -19.88 -25.43
N LYS A 929 11.62 -20.90 -26.03
CA LYS A 929 10.43 -20.69 -26.87
C LYS A 929 9.30 -20.03 -26.09
N ARG A 930 9.03 -20.50 -24.87
CA ARG A 930 8.00 -19.91 -23.99
C ARG A 930 8.34 -18.50 -23.55
N PHE A 931 9.61 -18.21 -23.28
CA PHE A 931 10.08 -16.85 -23.00
C PHE A 931 9.82 -15.90 -24.18
N VAL A 932 10.13 -16.34 -25.42
CA VAL A 932 9.81 -15.59 -26.64
C VAL A 932 8.30 -15.41 -26.83
N GLU A 933 7.49 -16.41 -26.48
CA GLU A 933 6.01 -16.30 -26.49
C GLU A 933 5.50 -15.27 -25.48
N TYR A 934 6.05 -15.25 -24.26
CA TYR A 934 5.70 -14.26 -23.24
C TYR A 934 6.11 -12.84 -23.61
N LEU A 935 7.29 -12.66 -24.22
CA LEU A 935 7.72 -11.40 -24.82
C LEU A 935 6.73 -10.90 -25.89
N LYS A 936 6.27 -11.79 -26.79
CA LYS A 936 5.26 -11.46 -27.81
C LYS A 936 3.90 -11.12 -27.19
N PHE A 937 3.47 -11.86 -26.16
CA PHE A 937 2.26 -11.57 -25.41
C PHE A 937 2.28 -10.15 -24.83
N THR A 938 3.40 -9.76 -24.22
CA THR A 938 3.61 -8.44 -23.63
C THR A 938 3.66 -7.36 -24.71
N MET A 939 4.37 -7.60 -25.80
CA MET A 939 4.41 -6.73 -26.98
C MET A 939 3.02 -6.50 -27.57
N ASP A 940 2.19 -7.55 -27.68
CA ASP A 940 0.81 -7.48 -28.18
C ASP A 940 -0.13 -6.74 -27.20
N ALA A 941 0.16 -6.77 -25.90
CA ALA A 941 -0.57 -5.97 -24.90
C ALA A 941 -0.22 -4.49 -25.02
N GLN A 942 1.07 -4.17 -25.12
CA GLN A 942 1.56 -2.81 -25.28
C GLN A 942 1.08 -2.19 -26.61
N ALA A 943 1.15 -2.93 -27.71
CA ALA A 943 0.66 -2.48 -29.02
C ALA A 943 -0.86 -2.20 -29.02
N ALA A 944 -1.62 -2.87 -28.14
CA ALA A 944 -3.05 -2.64 -27.93
C ALA A 944 -3.34 -1.53 -26.90
N GLY A 945 -2.33 -0.93 -26.28
CA GLY A 945 -2.47 0.10 -25.24
C GLY A 945 -3.12 -0.43 -23.96
N VAL A 946 -2.93 -1.70 -23.62
CA VAL A 946 -3.52 -2.34 -22.44
C VAL A 946 -2.48 -2.44 -21.34
N HIS A 947 -2.77 -1.84 -20.17
CA HIS A 947 -1.93 -1.94 -18.98
C HIS A 947 -1.97 -3.35 -18.36
N TYR A 948 -0.84 -3.82 -17.82
CA TYR A 948 -0.71 -5.19 -17.26
C TYR A 948 -1.52 -5.42 -15.99
N ALA A 949 -1.92 -4.36 -15.29
CA ALA A 949 -2.86 -4.44 -14.16
C ALA A 949 -4.35 -4.46 -14.60
N ALA A 950 -4.64 -4.34 -15.91
CA ALA A 950 -5.99 -4.16 -16.44
C ALA A 950 -6.33 -5.07 -17.64
N TYR A 951 -5.72 -6.26 -17.69
CA TYR A 951 -6.04 -7.29 -18.68
C TYR A 951 -7.48 -7.79 -18.52
N ASP A 952 -8.13 -8.04 -19.66
CA ASP A 952 -9.45 -8.67 -19.68
C ASP A 952 -9.36 -10.18 -19.43
N SER A 953 -10.52 -10.82 -19.22
CA SER A 953 -10.61 -12.26 -18.96
C SER A 953 -9.92 -13.15 -20.02
N SER A 954 -9.87 -12.72 -21.29
CA SER A 954 -9.22 -13.49 -22.36
C SER A 954 -7.70 -13.41 -22.28
N ARG A 955 -7.15 -12.23 -21.98
CA ARG A 955 -5.72 -12.02 -21.75
C ARG A 955 -5.25 -12.65 -20.45
N VAL A 956 -6.06 -12.59 -19.39
CA VAL A 956 -5.78 -13.29 -18.12
C VAL A 956 -5.74 -14.80 -18.35
N ALA A 957 -6.65 -15.38 -19.15
CA ALA A 957 -6.62 -16.80 -19.48
C ALA A 957 -5.38 -17.19 -20.32
N ALA A 958 -4.93 -16.32 -21.23
CA ALA A 958 -3.69 -16.54 -21.98
C ALA A 958 -2.45 -16.46 -21.06
N LEU A 959 -2.41 -15.47 -20.15
CA LEU A 959 -1.36 -15.33 -19.14
C LEU A 959 -1.32 -16.54 -18.20
N GLN A 960 -2.49 -17.02 -17.77
CA GLN A 960 -2.63 -18.25 -17.01
C GLN A 960 -2.06 -19.46 -17.77
N SER A 961 -2.35 -19.60 -19.06
CA SER A 961 -1.79 -20.68 -19.86
C SER A 961 -0.27 -20.65 -19.93
N ILE A 962 0.36 -19.47 -19.85
CA ILE A 962 1.83 -19.34 -19.76
C ILE A 962 2.30 -19.74 -18.36
N ALA A 963 1.64 -19.26 -17.30
CA ALA A 963 1.93 -19.60 -15.91
C ALA A 963 1.87 -21.13 -15.62
N ASP A 964 0.94 -21.83 -16.29
CA ASP A 964 0.71 -23.27 -16.13
C ASP A 964 1.62 -24.14 -17.02
N SER A 965 2.42 -23.53 -17.91
CA SER A 965 3.13 -24.26 -18.97
C SER A 965 4.48 -24.89 -18.58
N GLY A 966 5.01 -24.57 -17.40
CA GLY A 966 6.28 -25.09 -16.87
C GLY A 966 6.79 -24.29 -15.67
N ASP A 967 8.02 -24.57 -15.22
CA ASP A 967 8.68 -23.90 -14.10
C ASP A 967 9.89 -23.06 -14.57
N ASP A 968 9.70 -22.39 -15.71
CA ASP A 968 10.71 -21.49 -16.27
C ASP A 968 10.37 -20.01 -16.06
N ARG A 969 11.30 -19.14 -16.43
CA ARG A 969 11.21 -17.68 -16.34
C ARG A 969 9.89 -17.11 -16.87
N ALA A 970 9.37 -17.63 -17.98
CA ALA A 970 8.12 -17.12 -18.55
C ALA A 970 6.93 -17.41 -17.63
N ALA A 971 6.90 -18.62 -17.07
CA ALA A 971 5.90 -18.99 -16.09
C ALA A 971 6.04 -18.19 -14.79
N ALA A 972 7.26 -17.99 -14.28
CA ALA A 972 7.50 -17.18 -13.08
C ALA A 972 6.98 -15.73 -13.25
N PHE A 973 7.29 -15.09 -14.38
CA PHE A 973 6.80 -13.72 -14.68
C PHE A 973 5.28 -13.67 -14.77
N ALA A 974 4.66 -14.65 -15.43
CA ALA A 974 3.21 -14.72 -15.55
C ALA A 974 2.52 -14.95 -14.20
N ARG A 975 3.06 -15.83 -13.35
CA ARG A 975 2.58 -16.09 -11.98
C ARG A 975 2.66 -14.82 -11.12
N GLY A 976 3.76 -14.07 -11.21
CA GLY A 976 3.94 -12.81 -10.48
C GLY A 976 2.85 -11.78 -10.81
N LEU A 977 2.55 -11.58 -12.11
CA LEU A 977 1.46 -10.70 -12.54
C LEU A 977 0.08 -11.18 -12.04
N LEU A 978 -0.19 -12.49 -12.16
CA LEU A 978 -1.46 -13.10 -11.74
C LEU A 978 -1.69 -12.98 -10.23
N ASN A 979 -0.65 -13.21 -9.43
CA ASN A 979 -0.70 -13.08 -7.98
C ASN A 979 -0.88 -11.62 -7.55
N THR A 980 -0.22 -10.68 -8.23
CA THR A 980 -0.23 -9.25 -7.85
C THR A 980 -1.55 -8.57 -8.19
N PHE A 981 -2.11 -8.82 -9.39
CA PHE A 981 -3.23 -8.01 -9.91
C PHE A 981 -4.55 -8.78 -10.10
N TYR A 982 -4.53 -10.11 -10.14
CA TYR A 982 -5.68 -10.91 -10.59
C TYR A 982 -6.21 -11.89 -9.55
N GLY A 983 -5.75 -11.80 -8.30
CA GLY A 983 -6.24 -12.61 -7.18
C GLY A 983 -5.88 -14.10 -7.27
N TYR A 984 -4.89 -14.46 -8.08
CA TYR A 984 -4.35 -15.82 -8.10
C TYR A 984 -3.45 -16.06 -6.87
N ASP A 985 -3.22 -17.34 -6.59
CA ASP A 985 -2.36 -17.78 -5.50
C ASP A 985 -1.43 -18.90 -5.96
N TYR A 986 -0.56 -18.59 -6.93
CA TYR A 986 0.54 -19.47 -7.28
C TYR A 986 1.58 -19.45 -6.16
N ARG A 987 1.89 -20.63 -5.64
CA ARG A 987 2.83 -20.82 -4.54
C ARG A 987 4.05 -21.57 -5.04
N ILE A 988 5.20 -21.23 -4.45
CA ILE A 988 6.40 -22.06 -4.56
C ILE A 988 6.29 -23.06 -3.43
N VAL A 989 6.25 -24.34 -3.76
CA VAL A 989 6.15 -25.42 -2.77
C VAL A 989 7.53 -26.07 -2.67
N PRO A 990 8.17 -26.07 -1.49
CA PRO A 990 9.40 -26.82 -1.29
C PRO A 990 9.18 -28.29 -1.62
N GLN A 991 10.02 -28.86 -2.47
CA GLN A 991 9.90 -30.28 -2.81
C GLN A 991 10.33 -31.14 -1.61
N SER A 992 9.45 -32.04 -1.16
CA SER A 992 9.78 -32.93 -0.04
C SER A 992 10.74 -34.05 -0.49
N PRO A 993 11.81 -34.35 0.28
CA PRO A 993 12.76 -35.43 -0.03
C PRO A 993 12.12 -36.83 -0.15
N ASN A 994 10.95 -37.04 0.47
CA ASN A 994 10.25 -38.34 0.49
C ASN A 994 9.10 -38.44 -0.52
N VAL A 995 8.89 -37.42 -1.36
CA VAL A 995 7.87 -37.45 -2.41
C VAL A 995 8.50 -37.17 -3.77
N GLN A 996 8.75 -38.23 -4.54
CA GLN A 996 8.96 -38.11 -5.98
C GLN A 996 7.61 -37.83 -6.65
N GLY A 997 7.37 -36.57 -7.00
CA GLY A 997 6.22 -36.16 -7.78
C GLY A 997 5.87 -34.70 -7.57
N LEU A 998 5.85 -33.94 -8.67
CA LEU A 998 5.23 -32.61 -8.73
C LEU A 998 3.80 -32.69 -8.19
N TYR A 999 3.57 -32.10 -7.02
CA TYR A 999 2.21 -31.71 -6.67
C TYR A 999 1.88 -30.47 -7.50
N THR A 1000 1.13 -30.69 -8.59
CA THR A 1000 0.09 -29.70 -8.89
C THR A 1000 -0.87 -29.75 -7.71
N LEU A 1001 -1.15 -28.63 -7.07
CA LEU A 1001 -2.41 -28.51 -6.34
C LEU A 1001 -3.50 -28.30 -7.42
N PRO A 1002 -4.35 -29.30 -7.73
CA PRO A 1002 -5.66 -29.01 -8.27
C PRO A 1002 -6.43 -28.27 -7.17
N GLY A 1003 -6.40 -26.94 -7.21
CA GLY A 1003 -6.81 -26.14 -6.07
C GLY A 1003 -6.91 -24.63 -6.29
N SER A 1004 -6.63 -24.11 -7.48
CA SER A 1004 -7.33 -22.90 -7.92
C SER A 1004 -8.79 -23.30 -8.06
N GLY A 1005 -9.53 -23.26 -6.93
CA GLY A 1005 -10.97 -23.07 -7.01
C GLY A 1005 -11.19 -21.99 -8.07
N PRO A 1006 -12.14 -22.17 -9.01
CA PRO A 1006 -12.31 -21.24 -10.13
C PRO A 1006 -12.22 -19.86 -9.53
N ALA A 1007 -11.25 -19.05 -10.00
CA ALA A 1007 -11.09 -17.68 -9.58
C ALA A 1007 -12.49 -17.19 -9.33
N THR A 1008 -12.85 -16.92 -8.07
CA THR A 1008 -14.07 -16.17 -7.82
C THR A 1008 -13.85 -14.97 -8.71
N GLN A 1009 -14.63 -14.91 -9.80
CA GLN A 1009 -14.44 -13.94 -10.87
C GLN A 1009 -14.03 -12.66 -10.19
N PRO A 1010 -12.94 -12.00 -10.63
CA PRO A 1010 -12.45 -10.80 -9.97
C PRO A 1010 -13.70 -10.03 -9.59
N GLN A 1011 -13.94 -9.86 -8.28
CA GLN A 1011 -14.94 -8.90 -7.89
C GLN A 1011 -14.40 -7.64 -8.51
N GLU A 1012 -15.00 -7.28 -9.63
CA GLU A 1012 -14.71 -6.10 -10.38
C GLU A 1012 -14.88 -4.97 -9.37
N ARG A 1013 -13.79 -4.54 -8.71
CA ARG A 1013 -13.64 -3.14 -8.32
C ARG A 1013 -13.47 -2.35 -9.62
N ALA A 1014 -14.43 -2.49 -10.53
CA ALA A 1014 -14.54 -1.70 -11.71
C ALA A 1014 -15.01 -0.33 -11.24
N GLN A 1015 -14.21 0.70 -11.52
CA GLN A 1015 -14.79 2.02 -11.62
C GLN A 1015 -16.00 1.93 -12.58
N PRO A 1016 -17.18 2.45 -12.21
CA PRO A 1016 -18.41 2.27 -12.97
C PRO A 1016 -18.32 2.82 -14.41
N LEU A 1017 -17.34 3.67 -14.69
CA LEU A 1017 -17.03 4.22 -16.00
C LEU A 1017 -15.52 4.55 -16.09
N SER A 1018 -14.83 4.00 -17.10
CA SER A 1018 -13.43 4.33 -17.44
C SER A 1018 -13.29 4.62 -18.94
N ALA A 1019 -12.22 5.33 -19.34
CA ALA A 1019 -11.99 5.77 -20.72
C ALA A 1019 -10.54 5.53 -21.13
N LEU A 1020 -10.33 4.83 -22.25
CA LEU A 1020 -9.01 4.44 -22.75
C LEU A 1020 -8.94 4.59 -24.29
N PRO A 1021 -7.87 5.18 -24.84
CA PRO A 1021 -6.84 5.94 -24.15
C PRO A 1021 -7.40 7.25 -23.57
N ASN A 1022 -6.76 7.78 -22.54
CA ASN A 1022 -7.03 9.12 -22.01
C ASN A 1022 -5.70 9.68 -21.48
N PRO A 1023 -5.03 10.61 -22.20
CA PRO A 1023 -5.56 11.41 -23.31
C PRO A 1023 -5.77 10.64 -24.62
N ALA A 1024 -6.78 11.04 -25.42
CA ALA A 1024 -7.15 10.38 -26.68
C ALA A 1024 -6.93 11.27 -27.91
N ARG A 1025 -6.48 10.65 -29.01
CA ARG A 1025 -6.28 11.33 -30.31
C ARG A 1025 -7.45 11.14 -31.28
N GLU A 1026 -7.70 9.90 -31.69
CA GLU A 1026 -8.67 9.54 -32.74
C GLU A 1026 -9.97 8.91 -32.21
N GLN A 1027 -9.89 8.21 -31.08
CA GLN A 1027 -11.03 7.55 -30.45
C GLN A 1027 -10.81 7.38 -28.95
N VAL A 1028 -11.93 7.28 -28.22
CA VAL A 1028 -11.98 6.98 -26.78
C VAL A 1028 -12.88 5.76 -26.61
N ALA A 1029 -12.38 4.68 -26.00
CA ALA A 1029 -13.19 3.55 -25.59
C ALA A 1029 -13.61 3.72 -24.12
N PHE A 1030 -14.91 3.86 -23.90
CA PHE A 1030 -15.51 3.87 -22.58
C PHE A 1030 -15.87 2.47 -22.15
N ARG A 1031 -15.29 1.98 -21.05
CA ARG A 1031 -15.75 0.77 -20.37
C ARG A 1031 -16.65 1.17 -19.23
N TYR A 1032 -17.73 0.44 -19.03
CA TYR A 1032 -18.70 0.77 -17.98
C TYR A 1032 -19.42 -0.47 -17.48
N GLN A 1033 -19.80 -0.42 -16.21
CA GLN A 1033 -20.67 -1.41 -15.58
C GLN A 1033 -22.02 -0.77 -15.29
N LEU A 1034 -23.10 -1.42 -15.72
CA LEU A 1034 -24.45 -0.95 -15.51
C LEU A 1034 -25.00 -1.49 -14.18
N PRO A 1035 -25.63 -0.66 -13.33
CA PRO A 1035 -26.33 -1.14 -12.13
C PRO A 1035 -27.32 -2.27 -12.41
N ASP A 1036 -28.00 -2.22 -13.56
CA ASP A 1036 -28.84 -3.30 -14.10
C ASP A 1036 -28.41 -3.64 -15.54
N PRO A 1037 -27.69 -4.75 -15.78
CA PRO A 1037 -27.24 -5.16 -17.12
C PRO A 1037 -28.38 -5.42 -18.12
N GLN A 1038 -29.62 -5.59 -17.64
CA GLN A 1038 -30.82 -5.84 -18.45
C GLN A 1038 -31.56 -4.55 -18.84
N GLN A 1039 -31.05 -3.37 -18.46
CA GLN A 1039 -31.59 -2.08 -18.86
C GLN A 1039 -30.62 -1.29 -19.75
N PRO A 1040 -31.12 -0.55 -20.75
CA PRO A 1040 -30.26 0.30 -21.58
C PRO A 1040 -29.73 1.49 -20.76
N ALA A 1041 -28.55 1.97 -21.11
CA ALA A 1041 -27.94 3.16 -20.53
C ALA A 1041 -27.43 4.11 -21.61
N GLN A 1042 -27.01 5.30 -21.20
CA GLN A 1042 -26.45 6.30 -22.09
C GLN A 1042 -25.18 6.88 -21.49
N LEU A 1043 -24.17 7.06 -22.31
CA LEU A 1043 -22.99 7.85 -21.96
C LEU A 1043 -23.18 9.26 -22.51
N LEU A 1044 -23.22 10.24 -21.62
CA LEU A 1044 -23.37 11.66 -21.92
C LEU A 1044 -22.01 12.34 -21.87
N ILE A 1045 -21.65 13.06 -22.92
CA ILE A 1045 -20.35 13.72 -23.07
C ILE A 1045 -20.58 15.22 -23.15
N TYR A 1046 -19.90 15.99 -22.30
CA TYR A 1046 -19.98 17.44 -22.20
C TYR A 1046 -18.62 18.08 -22.40
N ASP A 1047 -18.57 19.26 -23.01
CA ASP A 1047 -17.36 20.08 -23.06
C ASP A 1047 -17.14 20.85 -21.74
N MET A 1048 -16.03 21.59 -21.65
CA MET A 1048 -15.66 22.39 -20.47
C MET A 1048 -16.66 23.50 -20.11
N GLN A 1049 -17.56 23.88 -21.01
CA GLN A 1049 -18.61 24.87 -20.74
C GLN A 1049 -19.93 24.21 -20.32
N GLY A 1050 -19.94 22.89 -20.12
CA GLY A 1050 -21.14 22.12 -19.79
C GLY A 1050 -22.08 21.94 -20.98
N LYS A 1051 -21.65 22.28 -22.20
CA LYS A 1051 -22.45 22.07 -23.40
C LYS A 1051 -22.33 20.61 -23.84
N HIS A 1052 -23.48 20.01 -24.08
CA HIS A 1052 -23.58 18.61 -24.49
C HIS A 1052 -22.93 18.39 -25.86
N ALA A 1053 -21.87 17.59 -25.90
CA ALA A 1053 -21.07 17.27 -27.08
C ALA A 1053 -21.59 16.01 -27.79
N ALA A 1054 -21.83 14.91 -27.07
CA ALA A 1054 -22.29 13.67 -27.67
C ALA A 1054 -23.06 12.77 -26.67
N THR A 1055 -23.89 11.88 -27.21
CA THR A 1055 -24.49 10.77 -26.45
C THR A 1055 -24.16 9.44 -27.13
N LEU A 1056 -23.55 8.51 -26.41
CA LEU A 1056 -23.37 7.13 -26.87
C LEU A 1056 -24.43 6.24 -26.22
N ARG A 1057 -25.08 5.39 -27.01
CA ARG A 1057 -26.07 4.44 -26.47
C ARG A 1057 -25.38 3.18 -26.00
N CYS A 1058 -25.49 2.88 -24.72
CA CYS A 1058 -25.01 1.64 -24.12
C CYS A 1058 -26.13 0.59 -24.24
N GLY A 1059 -25.91 -0.44 -25.06
CA GLY A 1059 -26.87 -1.50 -25.33
C GLY A 1059 -27.01 -2.49 -24.16
N LEU A 1060 -28.00 -3.39 -24.28
CA LEU A 1060 -28.19 -4.49 -23.32
C LEU A 1060 -26.96 -5.41 -23.32
N GLY A 1061 -26.36 -5.61 -22.15
CA GLY A 1061 -25.17 -6.44 -21.99
C GLY A 1061 -23.89 -5.91 -22.66
N THR A 1062 -23.85 -4.67 -23.15
CA THR A 1062 -22.59 -4.07 -23.63
C THR A 1062 -21.82 -3.47 -22.47
N VAL A 1063 -20.56 -3.85 -22.31
CA VAL A 1063 -19.63 -3.33 -21.27
C VAL A 1063 -18.68 -2.26 -21.80
N GLN A 1064 -18.85 -1.86 -23.07
CA GLN A 1064 -17.98 -0.90 -23.76
C GLN A 1064 -18.77 -0.04 -24.77
N GLN A 1065 -18.33 1.19 -25.00
CA GLN A 1065 -18.72 2.07 -26.10
C GLN A 1065 -17.50 2.79 -26.66
N ILE A 1066 -17.50 3.10 -27.96
CA ILE A 1066 -16.40 3.83 -28.59
C ILE A 1066 -16.91 5.18 -29.08
N TRP A 1067 -16.24 6.25 -28.64
CA TRP A 1067 -16.42 7.59 -29.15
C TRP A 1067 -15.33 7.91 -30.17
N GLN A 1068 -15.74 8.14 -31.41
CA GLN A 1068 -14.85 8.66 -32.46
C GLN A 1068 -14.70 10.17 -32.24
N THR A 1069 -13.47 10.63 -32.00
CA THR A 1069 -13.20 12.02 -31.58
C THR A 1069 -13.01 12.97 -32.76
N ALA A 1070 -13.00 12.44 -33.99
CA ALA A 1070 -12.95 13.22 -35.22
C ALA A 1070 -14.11 14.22 -35.30
N GLY A 1071 -13.79 15.51 -35.39
CA GLY A 1071 -14.77 16.61 -35.50
C GLY A 1071 -15.13 17.30 -34.17
N TYR A 1072 -14.55 16.87 -33.05
CA TYR A 1072 -14.68 17.55 -31.74
C TYR A 1072 -13.46 18.44 -31.47
N GLN A 1073 -13.63 19.53 -30.73
CA GLN A 1073 -12.52 20.43 -30.39
C GLN A 1073 -11.54 19.72 -29.44
N ARG A 1074 -10.24 19.99 -29.57
CA ARG A 1074 -9.23 19.50 -28.62
C ARG A 1074 -9.44 20.17 -27.27
N GLY A 1075 -9.23 19.42 -26.19
CA GLY A 1075 -9.51 19.86 -24.83
C GLY A 1075 -10.20 18.79 -23.98
N LEU A 1076 -10.53 19.18 -22.74
CA LEU A 1076 -11.11 18.29 -21.73
C LEU A 1076 -12.63 18.14 -21.92
N TYR A 1077 -13.13 16.91 -21.74
CA TYR A 1077 -14.54 16.55 -21.80
C TYR A 1077 -14.96 15.79 -20.54
N TYR A 1078 -16.20 15.99 -20.11
CA TYR A 1078 -16.81 15.27 -18.98
C TYR A 1078 -17.76 14.20 -19.50
N CYS A 1079 -17.54 12.96 -19.10
CA CYS A 1079 -18.28 11.79 -19.56
C CYS A 1079 -19.04 11.18 -18.37
N ILE A 1080 -20.36 11.04 -18.50
CA ILE A 1080 -21.25 10.59 -17.43
C ILE A 1080 -22.10 9.43 -17.95
N LEU A 1081 -22.03 8.28 -17.27
CA LEU A 1081 -22.90 7.14 -17.55
C LEU A 1081 -24.22 7.34 -16.82
N GLN A 1082 -25.34 7.22 -17.53
CA GLN A 1082 -26.67 7.37 -16.97
C GLN A 1082 -27.55 6.14 -17.28
N GLN A 1083 -28.15 5.55 -16.25
CA GLN A 1083 -29.14 4.46 -16.35
C GLN A 1083 -30.32 4.75 -15.42
N GLY A 1084 -31.50 5.06 -15.97
CA GLY A 1084 -32.64 5.47 -15.16
C GLY A 1084 -32.32 6.70 -14.29
N GLY A 1085 -32.45 6.56 -12.96
CA GLY A 1085 -32.07 7.57 -11.97
C GLY A 1085 -30.59 7.55 -11.55
N TYR A 1086 -29.82 6.52 -11.95
CA TYR A 1086 -28.40 6.40 -11.65
C TYR A 1086 -27.55 7.26 -12.60
N ARG A 1087 -26.55 7.95 -12.04
CA ARG A 1087 -25.50 8.68 -12.76
C ARG A 1087 -24.13 8.35 -12.17
N SER A 1088 -23.16 7.97 -12.99
CA SER A 1088 -21.77 7.81 -12.55
C SER A 1088 -21.13 9.16 -12.20
N PRO A 1089 -20.03 9.17 -11.42
CA PRO A 1089 -19.12 10.30 -11.39
C PRO A 1089 -18.70 10.72 -12.80
N ALA A 1090 -18.44 12.02 -13.00
CA ALA A 1090 -18.00 12.55 -14.28
C ALA A 1090 -16.54 12.13 -14.54
N LEU A 1091 -16.36 11.29 -15.55
CA LEU A 1091 -15.04 10.88 -16.03
C LEU A 1091 -14.47 11.96 -16.95
N LYS A 1092 -13.33 12.51 -16.60
CA LYS A 1092 -12.61 13.51 -17.40
C LYS A 1092 -11.86 12.80 -18.55
N VAL A 1093 -12.06 13.22 -19.80
CA VAL A 1093 -11.37 12.72 -20.99
C VAL A 1093 -10.71 13.87 -21.74
N LEU A 1094 -9.38 13.82 -21.89
CA LEU A 1094 -8.61 14.83 -22.61
C LEU A 1094 -8.43 14.43 -24.09
N LEU A 1095 -8.90 15.26 -25.02
CA LEU A 1095 -8.64 15.10 -26.45
C LEU A 1095 -7.41 15.90 -26.88
N ILE A 1096 -6.39 15.21 -27.38
CA ILE A 1096 -5.12 15.79 -27.87
C ILE A 1096 -4.93 15.53 -29.37
N ASP A 1097 -3.93 16.18 -29.98
CA ASP A 1097 -3.56 15.98 -31.39
C ASP A 1097 -2.73 14.72 -31.65
#